data_AF-A0A2S9XYC1-F1
#
_entry.id   AF-A0A2S9XYC1-F1
#
_cell.length_a   1.000
_cell.length_b   1.000
_cell.length_c   1.000
_cell.angle_alpha   90.00
_cell.angle_beta   90.00
_cell.angle_gamma   90.00
#
_symmetry.space_group_name_H-M   'P 1'
#
loop_
_entity.id
_entity.type
_entity.pdbx_description
1 polymer ?
#
loop_
_entity_poly.entity_id
_entity_poly.type
_entity_poly.pdbx_seq_one_letter_code
_entity_poly.pdbx_strand_id
1 'polypeptide(L)'
;MLSSREGIRWPDSTSLRLRGELRSTDIDGLPDGARVLSLFLVNERRPLERDRDLNFIFQVKLTMRYAAGFLARPNRRGESADDSDQRVLALMFRDRFEWAVGHNTSVEAPKPDDDGEVRELRTTQLPRHEVRDVKHEAVPGIVTEMERLAQLDGVGLGRALSPLVEAYEGWIEKQRRAQLDRDELEQTRDGLMGEADRVRDRMREGIQLLATDDEVRESFQIANRAMHIQALQADKWREDKRYTKGKKPKWRPFQLAFVLINLASVADPADKDRRVADLIYFPTGGGKTEAYLGLIAYTLILRRIRGKARPDEGRGVAVILRYTLRLLTLDQLGRAATLMCALEELRRRKPKLLGNTRFSVGLWVGKSATANRLKEVHQTLHDFTPGRTDSPFPLPTCPWCGADIKIHNIKLVDAKGKPSKTKYIRAVVYCDDRDCLYTERKRPGQGLPVLFVDEQIYKELPDFLVATVDKFAMMPWRGDAGMLFGRASHLDDGRAYGVMHDPPKGARPLTQGLYPPELIIQDELHLISGPLGTMVGLYETAIDYLCARKIDGETRVPKVVCSTATVRRAREQIRALFQREMAIFPPRGINDGNNFFSTINDKDPGRMYIGVAAPGRALRAVSVRTYATLLAAAQKHFDPKGALDQPADPYMTLVGYFNSLRELGGMRRLVEDEVRTRVADFADGGYAKRPHYFVGPHPWAANRKLTLPAELTSRESTDRIKETKQRLGARRADPNTNKERGGEPLDVVLASNMISVGLDVDRLGLMVVTGQPKTSSEYIQATSRVGRNYPGLVVTCLNASRPRDRSHYERFVAYHESFYREVEATSVTPFSIQTLQRGMVGTLLSMIRHGILEMAGPTGMMHLHDNRSRADKILEALVTRGRKHREWYDDDAEKRIRDELRARGKHFLDAWERVVERANTATVNRTYSVMDRARDEGTSVMFTATDDPPDDLDERRFMAPTSMRDVEPNTHIWIRFAQLDERR
;
A
#
# COMPACT_ATOMS: atom_id res chain seq x y z
N MET A 1 -1.49 -3.80 56.60
CA MET A 1 -2.95 -3.60 56.47
C MET A 1 -3.48 -4.02 55.11
N LEU A 2 -2.95 -3.54 53.98
CA LEU A 2 -3.45 -3.91 52.64
C LEU A 2 -3.27 -5.40 52.28
N SER A 3 -2.22 -6.03 52.80
CA SER A 3 -1.87 -7.44 52.59
C SER A 3 -2.66 -8.45 53.43
N SER A 4 -3.53 -7.98 54.35
CA SER A 4 -4.41 -8.91 55.07
C SER A 4 -5.46 -9.49 54.12
N ARG A 5 -5.84 -10.77 54.29
CA ARG A 5 -6.94 -11.37 53.50
C ARG A 5 -8.24 -10.56 53.58
N GLU A 6 -8.45 -9.86 54.69
CA GLU A 6 -9.63 -9.06 54.93
C GLU A 6 -9.62 -7.70 54.20
N GLY A 7 -8.46 -7.15 53.81
CA GLY A 7 -8.35 -5.82 53.20
C GLY A 7 -8.83 -4.67 54.08
N ILE A 8 -8.87 -3.45 53.53
CA ILE A 8 -9.37 -2.24 54.20
C ILE A 8 -10.81 -1.98 53.74
N ARG A 9 -11.76 -1.88 54.67
CA ARG A 9 -13.14 -1.52 54.33
C ARG A 9 -13.20 -0.07 53.84
N TRP A 10 -13.91 0.17 52.73
CA TRP A 10 -14.11 1.53 52.24
C TRP A 10 -15.04 2.29 53.20
N PRO A 11 -14.67 3.52 53.63
CA PRO A 11 -15.52 4.35 54.49
C PRO A 11 -16.91 4.55 53.88
N ASP A 12 -17.95 4.58 54.71
CA ASP A 12 -19.33 4.86 54.30
C ASP A 12 -19.92 3.87 53.27
N SER A 13 -19.33 2.68 53.13
CA SER A 13 -19.89 1.60 52.30
C SER A 13 -20.01 0.27 53.04
N THR A 14 -21.09 -0.45 52.75
CA THR A 14 -21.23 -1.87 53.05
C THR A 14 -20.56 -2.69 51.94
N SER A 15 -19.70 -3.64 52.31
CA SER A 15 -19.13 -4.65 51.42
C SER A 15 -18.31 -4.14 50.21
N LEU A 16 -17.66 -2.97 50.34
CA LEU A 16 -16.58 -2.55 49.44
C LEU A 16 -15.25 -2.61 50.19
N ARG A 17 -14.24 -3.24 49.59
CA ARG A 17 -12.93 -3.45 50.22
C ARG A 17 -11.79 -3.09 49.29
N LEU A 18 -10.81 -2.37 49.82
CA LEU A 18 -9.53 -2.13 49.18
C LEU A 18 -8.55 -3.22 49.61
N ARG A 19 -8.07 -4.01 48.65
CA ARG A 19 -7.04 -5.04 48.86
C ARG A 19 -5.79 -4.67 48.10
N GLY A 20 -4.62 -5.02 48.63
CA GLY A 20 -3.38 -4.75 47.92
C GLY A 20 -2.21 -5.58 48.38
N GLU A 21 -1.19 -5.63 47.54
CA GLU A 21 0.00 -6.40 47.80
C GLU A 21 1.22 -5.63 47.31
N LEU A 22 2.24 -5.52 48.17
CA LEU A 22 3.51 -4.89 47.86
C LEU A 22 4.60 -5.97 47.89
N ARG A 23 5.31 -6.15 46.79
CA ARG A 23 6.39 -7.13 46.66
C ARG A 23 7.69 -6.46 46.22
N SER A 24 8.82 -6.91 46.74
CA SER A 24 10.12 -6.56 46.16
C SER A 24 10.24 -7.16 44.75
N THR A 25 10.96 -6.48 43.87
CA THR A 25 11.20 -6.93 42.51
C THR A 25 12.69 -6.84 42.16
N ASP A 26 13.14 -7.79 41.37
CA ASP A 26 14.48 -7.93 40.81
C ASP A 26 14.47 -7.67 39.29
N ILE A 27 13.50 -6.88 38.79
CA ILE A 27 13.42 -6.53 37.38
C ILE A 27 14.67 -5.72 37.01
N ASP A 28 15.43 -6.26 36.07
CA ASP A 28 16.61 -5.63 35.51
C ASP A 28 16.32 -4.21 34.99
N GLY A 29 17.16 -3.25 35.39
CA GLY A 29 17.00 -1.83 35.11
C GLY A 29 16.17 -1.03 36.12
N LEU A 30 15.69 -1.65 37.20
CA LEU A 30 15.20 -0.94 38.38
C LEU A 30 16.29 -0.87 39.47
N PRO A 31 16.30 0.18 40.31
CA PRO A 31 17.23 0.27 41.44
C PRO A 31 16.99 -0.82 42.48
N ASP A 32 18.04 -1.19 43.20
CA ASP A 32 17.95 -2.15 44.31
C ASP A 32 16.92 -1.71 45.35
N GLY A 33 16.08 -2.67 45.78
CA GLY A 33 14.99 -2.40 46.71
C GLY A 33 13.72 -1.83 46.06
N ALA A 34 13.64 -1.78 44.72
CA ALA A 34 12.40 -1.48 44.01
C ALA A 34 11.27 -2.44 44.42
N ARG A 35 10.05 -1.90 44.49
CA ARG A 35 8.85 -2.65 44.91
C ARG A 35 7.70 -2.44 43.92
N VAL A 36 6.93 -3.50 43.66
CA VAL A 36 5.72 -3.50 42.84
C VAL A 36 4.50 -3.55 43.74
N LEU A 37 3.57 -2.62 43.52
CA LEU A 37 2.30 -2.52 44.26
C LEU A 37 1.14 -2.93 43.36
N SER A 38 0.34 -3.90 43.81
CA SER A 38 -0.97 -4.23 43.24
C SER A 38 -2.07 -3.73 44.15
N LEU A 39 -3.07 -3.01 43.61
CA LEU A 39 -4.21 -2.48 44.35
C LEU A 39 -5.53 -2.83 43.64
N PHE A 40 -6.51 -3.32 44.39
CA PHE A 40 -7.82 -3.74 43.90
C PHE A 40 -8.93 -3.20 44.78
N LEU A 41 -9.92 -2.54 44.18
CA LEU A 41 -11.21 -2.29 44.82
C LEU A 41 -12.15 -3.46 44.51
N VAL A 42 -12.52 -4.22 45.54
CA VAL A 42 -13.37 -5.40 45.43
C VAL A 42 -14.78 -5.07 45.88
N ASN A 43 -15.75 -5.32 45.01
CA ASN A 43 -17.17 -5.23 45.33
C ASN A 43 -17.68 -6.60 45.81
N GLU A 44 -17.93 -6.73 47.12
CA GLU A 44 -18.43 -7.96 47.75
C GLU A 44 -19.95 -7.96 47.93
N ARG A 45 -20.67 -6.98 47.35
CA ARG A 45 -22.13 -6.95 47.35
C ARG A 45 -22.66 -8.11 46.50
N ARG A 46 -23.70 -8.81 46.98
CA ARG A 46 -24.35 -9.87 46.19
C ARG A 46 -25.16 -9.27 45.04
N PRO A 47 -25.12 -9.85 43.83
CA PRO A 47 -25.96 -9.36 42.74
C PRO A 47 -27.43 -9.52 43.11
N LEU A 48 -28.24 -8.49 42.85
CA LEU A 48 -29.69 -8.56 42.99
C LEU A 48 -30.31 -9.24 41.78
N GLU A 49 -31.44 -9.93 41.93
CA GLU A 49 -32.14 -10.53 40.77
C GLU A 49 -32.78 -9.46 39.88
N ARG A 50 -33.42 -8.46 40.51
CA ARG A 50 -33.96 -7.23 39.90
C ARG A 50 -33.10 -6.02 40.28
N ASP A 51 -33.07 -4.99 39.43
CA ASP A 51 -32.31 -3.76 39.66
C ASP A 51 -30.82 -4.00 39.99
N ARG A 52 -30.23 -4.95 39.27
CA ARG A 52 -28.83 -5.38 39.40
C ARG A 52 -27.87 -4.21 39.61
N ASP A 53 -28.06 -3.14 38.84
CA ASP A 53 -27.21 -1.94 38.83
C ASP A 53 -27.08 -1.27 40.22
N LEU A 54 -28.02 -1.44 41.15
CA LEU A 54 -27.93 -0.91 42.52
C LEU A 54 -26.76 -1.49 43.33
N ASN A 55 -26.36 -2.73 43.04
CA ASN A 55 -25.24 -3.39 43.71
C ASN A 55 -23.95 -3.40 42.89
N PHE A 56 -23.92 -2.76 41.72
CA PHE A 56 -22.68 -2.52 40.97
C PHE A 56 -22.09 -1.15 41.32
N ILE A 57 -20.77 -1.04 41.20
CA ILE A 57 -20.06 0.23 41.22
C ILE A 57 -19.59 0.55 39.81
N PHE A 58 -19.86 1.77 39.37
CA PHE A 58 -19.52 2.23 38.02
C PHE A 58 -18.50 3.36 38.11
N GLN A 59 -17.69 3.51 37.05
CA GLN A 59 -16.77 4.65 36.90
C GLN A 59 -15.80 4.87 38.08
N VAL A 60 -15.39 3.78 38.73
CA VAL A 60 -14.41 3.82 39.83
C VAL A 60 -13.11 4.46 39.35
N LYS A 61 -12.61 5.41 40.15
CA LYS A 61 -11.36 6.11 39.95
C LYS A 61 -10.50 6.01 41.20
N LEU A 62 -9.32 5.41 41.07
CA LEU A 62 -8.31 5.36 42.12
C LEU A 62 -7.20 6.36 41.74
N THR A 63 -6.79 7.20 42.69
CA THR A 63 -5.63 8.09 42.54
C THR A 63 -4.63 7.74 43.62
N MET A 64 -3.38 7.55 43.23
CA MET A 64 -2.27 7.25 44.13
C MET A 64 -1.25 8.36 44.02
N ARG A 65 -0.80 8.89 45.16
CA ARG A 65 0.23 9.92 45.25
C ARG A 65 1.37 9.41 46.11
N TYR A 66 2.59 9.59 45.64
CA TYR A 66 3.79 9.17 46.36
C TYR A 66 4.89 10.21 46.21
N ALA A 67 5.28 10.84 47.32
CA ALA A 67 6.16 12.02 47.32
C ALA A 67 7.55 11.75 46.73
N ALA A 68 8.08 10.54 46.89
CA ALA A 68 9.39 10.17 46.35
C ALA A 68 9.38 9.79 44.86
N GLY A 69 8.21 9.80 44.20
CA GLY A 69 8.09 9.44 42.78
C GLY A 69 7.87 7.95 42.54
N PHE A 70 7.15 7.64 41.46
CA PHE A 70 7.00 6.29 40.95
C PHE A 70 8.18 5.93 40.06
N LEU A 71 8.45 4.63 39.91
CA LEU A 71 9.44 4.13 38.96
C LEU A 71 8.73 3.64 37.70
N ALA A 72 9.22 4.06 36.54
CA ALA A 72 8.74 3.55 35.26
C ALA A 72 9.25 2.13 35.05
N ARG A 73 8.44 1.23 34.48
CA ARG A 73 8.92 -0.11 34.14
C ARG A 73 9.90 -0.01 32.97
N PRO A 74 11.18 -0.43 33.14
CA PRO A 74 12.14 -0.40 32.05
C PRO A 74 11.71 -1.36 30.93
N ASN A 75 11.95 -0.97 29.67
CA ASN A 75 11.62 -1.79 28.51
C ASN A 75 12.86 -2.06 27.64
N ARG A 76 13.72 -2.94 28.15
CA ARG A 76 14.97 -3.40 27.48
C ARG A 76 14.73 -4.39 26.33
N ARG A 77 13.47 -4.68 25.98
CA ARG A 77 13.11 -5.66 24.94
C ARG A 77 13.76 -5.27 23.61
N GLY A 78 14.70 -6.07 23.14
CA GLY A 78 15.31 -5.92 21.82
C GLY A 78 16.64 -5.20 21.78
N GLU A 79 17.17 -4.68 22.91
CA GLU A 79 18.46 -3.97 22.95
C GLU A 79 19.63 -4.88 22.51
N SER A 80 19.61 -6.15 22.93
CA SER A 80 20.62 -7.16 22.56
C SER A 80 20.08 -8.20 21.57
N ALA A 81 19.04 -7.87 20.80
CA ALA A 81 18.46 -8.82 19.85
C ALA A 81 19.35 -8.98 18.59
N ASP A 82 19.38 -10.20 18.05
CA ASP A 82 20.02 -10.49 16.76
C ASP A 82 19.37 -9.69 15.60
N ASP A 83 18.05 -9.44 15.72
CA ASP A 83 17.27 -8.65 14.78
C ASP A 83 17.59 -7.15 14.91
N SER A 84 18.24 -6.58 13.89
CA SER A 84 18.59 -5.16 13.85
C SER A 84 17.39 -4.23 14.02
N ASP A 85 16.20 -4.62 13.53
CA ASP A 85 15.01 -3.77 13.65
C ASP A 85 14.58 -3.66 15.12
N GLN A 86 14.76 -4.72 15.92
CA GLN A 86 14.46 -4.70 17.35
C GLN A 86 15.40 -3.78 18.11
N ARG A 87 16.70 -3.80 17.79
CA ARG A 87 17.69 -2.90 18.38
C ARG A 87 17.37 -1.44 18.08
N VAL A 88 17.05 -1.14 16.82
CA VAL A 88 16.63 0.21 16.39
C VAL A 88 15.35 0.65 17.10
N LEU A 89 14.35 -0.22 17.23
CA LEU A 89 13.11 0.11 17.96
C LEU A 89 13.38 0.31 19.46
N ALA A 90 14.28 -0.45 20.07
CA ALA A 90 14.67 -0.25 21.46
C ALA A 90 15.33 1.13 21.66
N LEU A 91 16.23 1.53 20.75
CA LEU A 91 16.83 2.87 20.76
C LEU A 91 15.79 4.00 20.60
N MET A 92 14.92 3.91 19.59
CA MET A 92 13.94 4.96 19.27
C MET A 92 12.89 5.17 20.37
N PHE A 93 12.48 4.09 21.04
CA PHE A 93 11.42 4.10 22.06
C PHE A 93 11.98 3.96 23.49
N ARG A 94 13.29 4.21 23.70
CA ARG A 94 13.95 4.06 25.02
C ARG A 94 13.33 4.93 26.12
N ASP A 95 12.73 6.06 25.74
CA ASP A 95 12.11 7.04 26.64
C ASP A 95 10.57 6.86 26.76
N ARG A 96 10.02 5.75 26.24
CA ARG A 96 8.59 5.40 26.38
C ARG A 96 8.42 4.29 27.41
N PHE A 97 7.70 4.58 28.49
CA PHE A 97 7.64 3.72 29.66
C PHE A 97 6.22 3.30 30.04
N GLU A 98 6.08 2.08 30.59
CA GLU A 98 4.84 1.61 31.23
C GLU A 98 4.90 1.93 32.73
N TRP A 99 4.14 2.92 33.20
CA TRP A 99 4.15 3.34 34.60
C TRP A 99 3.20 2.54 35.49
N ALA A 100 2.05 2.12 34.95
CA ALA A 100 1.08 1.28 35.64
C ALA A 100 0.18 0.55 34.64
N VAL A 101 -0.43 -0.55 35.09
CA VAL A 101 -1.42 -1.34 34.33
C VAL A 101 -2.73 -1.36 35.10
N GLY A 102 -3.84 -1.03 34.43
CA GLY A 102 -5.16 -1.06 35.05
C GLY A 102 -5.85 -2.39 34.81
N HIS A 103 -6.10 -3.23 35.81
CA HIS A 103 -6.84 -4.49 35.61
C HIS A 103 -8.35 -4.26 35.61
N ASN A 104 -9.06 -4.71 34.56
CA ASN A 104 -10.47 -4.36 34.26
C ASN A 104 -10.75 -2.84 34.17
N THR A 105 -9.71 -2.02 34.06
CA THR A 105 -9.76 -0.56 33.90
C THR A 105 -8.58 -0.15 33.01
N SER A 106 -8.20 1.13 33.00
CA SER A 106 -6.97 1.59 32.39
C SER A 106 -6.36 2.70 33.27
N VAL A 107 -5.26 3.29 32.84
CA VAL A 107 -4.56 4.36 33.58
C VAL A 107 -4.53 5.62 32.70
N GLU A 108 -4.69 6.79 33.32
CA GLU A 108 -4.47 8.07 32.65
C GLU A 108 -2.98 8.21 32.30
N ALA A 109 -2.65 8.92 31.22
CA ALA A 109 -1.25 9.20 30.90
C ALA A 109 -0.61 9.96 32.07
N PRO A 110 0.48 9.46 32.65
CA PRO A 110 1.13 10.12 33.78
C PRO A 110 1.67 11.47 33.34
N LYS A 111 1.59 12.45 34.25
CA LYS A 111 2.18 13.76 34.04
C LYS A 111 3.39 13.86 34.97
N PRO A 112 4.61 14.01 34.42
CA PRO A 112 5.75 14.35 35.26
C PRO A 112 5.57 15.76 35.83
N ASP A 113 6.09 15.97 37.03
CA ASP A 113 6.24 17.28 37.66
C ASP A 113 7.37 18.07 36.99
N ASP A 114 7.60 19.33 37.40
CA ASP A 114 8.61 20.22 36.79
C ASP A 114 10.05 19.68 36.88
N ASP A 115 10.33 18.80 37.83
CA ASP A 115 11.61 18.11 38.01
C ASP A 115 11.70 16.77 37.24
N GLY A 116 10.67 16.42 36.47
CA GLY A 116 10.62 15.19 35.66
C GLY A 116 10.04 13.97 36.38
N GLU A 117 9.79 14.05 37.69
CA GLU A 117 9.32 12.94 38.49
C GLU A 117 7.80 12.70 38.33
N VAL A 118 7.37 11.44 38.28
CA VAL A 118 5.95 11.10 38.25
C VAL A 118 5.47 10.78 39.66
N ARG A 119 4.73 11.69 40.29
CA ARG A 119 4.25 11.54 41.68
C ARG A 119 2.77 11.19 41.82
N GLU A 120 1.99 11.25 40.73
CA GLU A 120 0.56 10.89 40.71
C GLU A 120 0.25 9.87 39.61
N LEU A 121 -0.45 8.79 39.98
CA LEU A 121 -1.00 7.80 39.05
C LEU A 121 -2.50 7.63 39.29
N ARG A 122 -3.25 7.39 38.21
CA ARG A 122 -4.71 7.47 38.26
C ARG A 122 -5.41 6.54 37.29
N THR A 123 -6.38 5.78 37.77
CA THR A 123 -7.18 4.89 36.91
C THR A 123 -8.24 5.67 36.12
N THR A 124 -8.64 5.13 34.98
CA THR A 124 -9.71 5.69 34.12
C THR A 124 -10.46 4.60 33.38
N GLN A 125 -11.75 4.84 33.12
CA GLN A 125 -12.58 3.97 32.26
C GLN A 125 -12.60 4.42 30.79
N LEU A 126 -11.97 5.56 30.49
CA LEU A 126 -11.85 6.11 29.14
C LEU A 126 -10.40 6.56 28.95
N PRO A 127 -9.44 5.60 28.83
CA PRO A 127 -8.07 5.95 28.52
C PRO A 127 -8.01 6.67 27.18
N ARG A 128 -7.12 7.64 27.09
CA ARG A 128 -6.91 8.42 25.88
C ARG A 128 -5.43 8.68 25.65
N HIS A 129 -5.02 8.74 24.40
CA HIS A 129 -3.67 9.11 24.00
C HIS A 129 -3.72 9.86 22.68
N GLU A 130 -2.97 10.95 22.57
CA GLU A 130 -2.89 11.77 21.36
C GLU A 130 -1.62 11.41 20.59
N VAL A 131 -1.80 10.84 19.39
CA VAL A 131 -0.70 10.63 18.45
C VAL A 131 -0.54 11.90 17.62
N ARG A 132 0.56 12.60 17.84
CA ARG A 132 0.91 13.83 17.10
C ARG A 132 1.23 13.55 15.64
N ASP A 133 0.98 14.56 14.80
CA ASP A 133 1.39 14.51 13.41
C ASP A 133 2.87 14.82 13.25
N VAL A 134 3.42 14.38 12.12
CA VAL A 134 4.81 14.65 11.74
C VAL A 134 4.81 15.76 10.69
N LYS A 135 5.56 16.84 10.94
CA LYS A 135 5.76 17.94 9.98
C LYS A 135 7.03 17.71 9.16
N HIS A 136 7.04 18.23 7.94
CA HIS A 136 8.24 18.25 7.11
C HIS A 136 9.16 19.39 7.54
N GLU A 137 10.45 19.10 7.64
CA GLU A 137 11.46 20.12 7.91
C GLU A 137 11.81 20.90 6.64
N ALA A 138 11.98 22.21 6.79
CA ALA A 138 12.52 23.05 5.75
C ALA A 138 14.05 23.11 5.91
N VAL A 139 14.78 22.92 4.81
CA VAL A 139 16.24 23.06 4.82
C VAL A 139 16.59 24.45 4.30
N PRO A 140 17.22 25.32 5.10
CA PRO A 140 17.62 26.65 4.64
C PRO A 140 18.55 26.58 3.42
N GLY A 141 18.38 27.51 2.47
CA GLY A 141 19.26 27.64 1.30
C GLY A 141 19.03 26.67 0.14
N ILE A 142 18.29 25.57 0.34
CA ILE A 142 17.96 24.64 -0.76
C ILE A 142 16.89 25.22 -1.70
N VAL A 143 17.02 25.00 -3.00
CA VAL A 143 15.94 25.26 -3.96
C VAL A 143 15.03 24.04 -4.10
N THR A 144 13.77 24.18 -3.71
CA THR A 144 12.75 23.12 -3.88
C THR A 144 11.74 23.40 -5.00
N GLU A 145 11.74 24.60 -5.58
CA GLU A 145 10.80 24.96 -6.65
C GLU A 145 11.09 24.18 -7.93
N MET A 146 10.17 23.29 -8.30
CA MET A 146 10.32 22.40 -9.46
C MET A 146 10.57 23.19 -10.75
N GLU A 147 9.89 24.31 -10.94
CA GLU A 147 10.11 25.17 -12.12
C GLU A 147 11.51 25.79 -12.14
N ARG A 148 12.04 26.19 -10.98
CA ARG A 148 13.38 26.78 -10.89
C ARG A 148 14.45 25.73 -11.16
N LEU A 149 14.32 24.53 -10.56
CA LEU A 149 15.22 23.40 -10.81
C LEU A 149 15.26 23.01 -12.29
N ALA A 150 14.14 23.12 -13.00
CA ALA A 150 14.06 22.83 -14.43
C ALA A 150 14.85 23.82 -15.33
N GLN A 151 15.35 24.93 -14.79
CA GLN A 151 16.02 26.00 -15.55
C GLN A 151 17.52 26.14 -15.22
N LEU A 152 18.01 25.51 -14.16
CA LEU A 152 19.38 25.67 -13.70
C LEU A 152 20.33 24.79 -14.51
N ASP A 153 21.50 25.32 -14.86
CA ASP A 153 22.61 24.58 -15.44
C ASP A 153 23.33 23.71 -14.38
N GLY A 154 24.37 22.97 -14.78
CA GLY A 154 25.07 22.04 -13.87
C GLY A 154 25.63 22.73 -12.62
N VAL A 155 26.30 23.88 -12.80
CA VAL A 155 26.85 24.68 -11.69
C VAL A 155 25.73 25.24 -10.80
N GLY A 156 24.66 25.75 -11.41
CA GLY A 156 23.49 26.26 -10.71
C GLY A 156 22.78 25.18 -9.90
N LEU A 157 22.61 23.97 -10.44
CA LEU A 157 22.03 22.82 -9.74
C LEU A 157 22.90 22.40 -8.56
N GLY A 158 24.22 22.32 -8.75
CA GLY A 158 25.16 22.05 -7.66
C GLY A 158 24.97 23.02 -6.49
N ARG A 159 25.05 24.34 -6.76
CA ARG A 159 24.85 25.37 -5.73
C ARG A 159 23.46 25.33 -5.08
N ALA A 160 22.42 25.03 -5.85
CA ALA A 160 21.04 25.01 -5.38
C ALA A 160 20.69 23.80 -4.50
N LEU A 161 21.44 22.70 -4.61
CA LEU A 161 21.16 21.42 -3.96
C LEU A 161 22.16 21.07 -2.84
N SER A 162 23.42 21.53 -2.91
CA SER A 162 24.44 21.27 -1.88
C SER A 162 24.03 21.62 -0.43
N PRO A 163 23.26 22.70 -0.15
CA PRO A 163 22.81 23.00 1.20
C PRO A 163 22.03 21.87 1.88
N LEU A 164 21.37 21.00 1.10
CA LEU A 164 20.72 19.80 1.61
C LEU A 164 21.71 18.82 2.24
N VAL A 165 22.82 18.58 1.54
CA VAL A 165 23.85 17.62 1.94
C VAL A 165 24.60 18.16 3.16
N GLU A 166 24.93 19.45 3.17
CA GLU A 166 25.60 20.14 4.28
C GLU A 166 24.75 20.11 5.56
N ALA A 167 23.46 20.44 5.45
CA ALA A 167 22.54 20.39 6.60
C ALA A 167 22.35 18.96 7.12
N TYR A 168 22.31 17.97 6.22
CA TYR A 168 22.19 16.56 6.61
C TYR A 168 23.45 16.06 7.32
N GLU A 169 24.62 16.43 6.82
CA GLU A 169 25.92 16.13 7.45
C GLU A 169 26.01 16.72 8.87
N GLY A 170 25.64 17.99 9.04
CA GLY A 170 25.57 18.59 10.38
C GLY A 170 24.57 17.89 11.32
N TRP A 171 23.45 17.39 10.80
CA TRP A 171 22.49 16.61 11.59
C TRP A 171 23.06 15.24 12.00
N ILE A 172 23.75 14.54 11.11
CA ILE A 172 24.42 13.26 11.41
C ILE A 172 25.41 13.44 12.56
N GLU A 173 26.26 14.48 12.50
CA GLU A 173 27.22 14.79 13.55
C GLU A 173 26.55 15.09 14.90
N LYS A 174 25.42 15.79 14.88
CA LYS A 174 24.62 16.04 16.10
C LYS A 174 24.07 14.74 16.69
N GLN A 175 23.60 13.81 15.87
CA GLN A 175 23.11 12.52 16.33
C GLN A 175 24.24 11.68 16.94
N ARG A 176 25.43 11.65 16.33
CA ARG A 176 26.62 10.92 16.84
C ARG A 176 27.04 11.37 18.24
N ARG A 177 26.90 12.67 18.54
CA ARG A 177 27.29 13.27 19.83
C ARG A 177 26.22 13.14 20.92
N ALA A 178 25.06 12.58 20.61
CA ALA A 178 24.00 12.39 21.60
C ALA A 178 24.43 11.35 22.64
N GLN A 179 24.34 11.72 23.92
CA GLN A 179 24.64 10.84 25.04
C GLN A 179 23.54 9.77 25.17
N LEU A 180 23.96 8.53 25.38
CA LEU A 180 23.09 7.37 25.61
C LEU A 180 23.65 6.61 26.80
N ASP A 181 22.76 6.09 27.65
CA ASP A 181 23.15 5.54 28.95
C ASP A 181 23.67 4.09 28.87
N ARG A 182 23.75 3.50 27.68
CA ARG A 182 24.03 2.06 27.45
C ARG A 182 24.79 1.81 26.16
N ASP A 183 25.80 0.95 26.21
CA ASP A 183 26.69 0.63 25.08
C ASP A 183 25.93 0.01 23.88
N GLU A 184 24.93 -0.84 24.12
CA GLU A 184 24.13 -1.46 23.05
C GLU A 184 23.36 -0.41 22.22
N LEU A 185 22.90 0.65 22.89
CA LEU A 185 22.22 1.77 22.25
C LEU A 185 23.20 2.61 21.43
N GLU A 186 24.42 2.80 21.92
CA GLU A 186 25.49 3.49 21.20
C GLU A 186 25.90 2.75 19.93
N GLN A 187 26.10 1.43 20.01
CA GLN A 187 26.41 0.60 18.84
C GLN A 187 25.29 0.67 17.79
N THR A 188 24.04 0.69 18.24
CA THR A 188 22.88 0.82 17.34
C THR A 188 22.83 2.20 16.68
N ARG A 189 23.09 3.29 17.44
CA ARG A 189 23.24 4.66 16.92
C ARG A 189 24.31 4.71 15.83
N ASP A 190 25.48 4.14 16.10
CA ASP A 190 26.63 4.24 15.19
C ASP A 190 26.37 3.51 13.87
N GLY A 191 25.69 2.35 13.93
CA GLY A 191 25.19 1.65 12.74
C GLY A 191 24.22 2.50 11.91
N LEU A 192 23.23 3.14 12.56
CA LEU A 192 22.29 4.04 11.89
C LEU A 192 22.98 5.25 11.25
N MET A 193 24.00 5.81 11.91
CA MET A 193 24.76 6.94 11.35
C MET A 193 25.63 6.52 10.17
N GLY A 194 26.15 5.28 10.16
CA GLY A 194 26.79 4.72 8.98
C GLY A 194 25.84 4.54 7.79
N GLU A 195 24.57 4.19 8.03
CA GLU A 195 23.54 4.18 6.98
C GLU A 195 23.23 5.61 6.49
N ALA A 196 23.20 6.60 7.38
CA ALA A 196 23.01 8.00 7.04
C ALA A 196 24.16 8.58 6.20
N ASP A 197 25.41 8.22 6.49
CA ASP A 197 26.58 8.59 5.68
C ASP A 197 26.47 8.07 4.25
N ARG A 198 26.06 6.81 4.06
CA ARG A 198 25.83 6.25 2.71
C ARG A 198 24.78 7.04 1.94
N VAL A 199 23.71 7.48 2.60
CA VAL A 199 22.67 8.32 1.97
C VAL A 199 23.21 9.70 1.61
N ARG A 200 24.02 10.34 2.48
CA ARG A 200 24.72 11.60 2.18
C ARG A 200 25.59 11.46 0.93
N ASP A 201 26.37 10.40 0.86
CA ASP A 201 27.33 10.18 -0.23
C ASP A 201 26.61 9.95 -1.56
N ARG A 202 25.52 9.16 -1.57
CA ARG A 202 24.67 8.95 -2.75
C ARG A 202 23.98 10.24 -3.21
N MET A 203 23.56 11.12 -2.28
CA MET A 203 23.03 12.44 -2.66
C MET A 203 24.11 13.29 -3.32
N ARG A 204 25.33 13.29 -2.79
CA ARG A 204 26.47 14.03 -3.33
C ARG A 204 26.83 13.55 -4.73
N GLU A 205 26.87 12.23 -4.95
CA GLU A 205 27.09 11.61 -6.25
C GLU A 205 26.00 12.00 -7.26
N GLY A 206 24.72 11.95 -6.86
CA GLY A 206 23.61 12.39 -7.70
C GLY A 206 23.72 13.86 -8.12
N ILE A 207 24.13 14.75 -7.20
CA ILE A 207 24.37 16.17 -7.51
C ILE A 207 25.57 16.34 -8.46
N GLN A 208 26.65 15.58 -8.26
CA GLN A 208 27.81 15.61 -9.13
C GLN A 208 27.47 15.18 -10.56
N LEU A 209 26.67 14.11 -10.72
CA LEU A 209 26.16 13.65 -12.02
C LEU A 209 25.37 14.73 -12.76
N LEU A 210 24.54 15.50 -12.05
CA LEU A 210 23.82 16.63 -12.66
C LEU A 210 24.78 17.71 -13.18
N ALA A 211 25.97 17.85 -12.61
CA ALA A 211 26.98 18.79 -13.07
C ALA A 211 27.76 18.28 -14.29
N THR A 212 28.03 16.97 -14.37
CA THR A 212 28.98 16.39 -15.34
C THR A 212 28.36 15.67 -16.52
N ASP A 213 27.15 15.12 -16.41
CA ASP A 213 26.46 14.39 -17.49
C ASP A 213 25.28 15.20 -18.02
N ASP A 214 25.38 15.63 -19.28
CA ASP A 214 24.40 16.49 -19.94
C ASP A 214 23.05 15.80 -20.18
N GLU A 215 23.04 14.50 -20.50
CA GLU A 215 21.81 13.74 -20.72
C GLU A 215 21.08 13.51 -19.40
N VAL A 216 21.81 13.22 -18.33
CA VAL A 216 21.29 13.11 -16.95
C VAL A 216 20.72 14.45 -16.49
N ARG A 217 21.46 15.55 -16.69
CA ARG A 217 21.00 16.90 -16.36
C ARG A 217 19.74 17.28 -17.12
N GLU A 218 19.71 17.10 -18.44
CA GLU A 218 18.54 17.43 -19.27
C GLU A 218 17.33 16.57 -18.86
N SER A 219 17.55 15.29 -18.56
CA SER A 219 16.49 14.39 -18.06
C SER A 219 15.90 14.88 -16.74
N PHE A 220 16.76 15.29 -15.79
CA PHE A 220 16.33 15.84 -14.51
C PHE A 220 15.55 17.15 -14.67
N GLN A 221 16.00 18.06 -15.55
CA GLN A 221 15.32 19.32 -15.81
C GLN A 221 13.91 19.10 -16.40
N ILE A 222 13.79 18.21 -17.40
CA ILE A 222 12.50 17.87 -18.01
C ILE A 222 11.60 17.15 -17.02
N ALA A 223 12.12 16.26 -16.18
CA ALA A 223 11.36 15.59 -15.12
C ALA A 223 10.79 16.62 -14.12
N ASN A 224 11.59 17.58 -13.68
CA ASN A 224 11.13 18.68 -12.83
C ASN A 224 10.03 19.52 -13.50
N ARG A 225 10.16 19.81 -14.80
CA ARG A 225 9.12 20.53 -15.56
C ARG A 225 7.83 19.71 -15.66
N ALA A 226 7.93 18.40 -15.89
CA ALA A 226 6.79 17.49 -15.96
C ALA A 226 6.04 17.42 -14.63
N MET A 227 6.79 17.25 -13.52
CA MET A 227 6.24 17.22 -12.17
C MET A 227 5.59 18.55 -11.78
N HIS A 228 6.17 19.69 -12.18
CA HIS A 228 5.57 21.00 -12.00
C HIS A 228 4.21 21.12 -12.72
N ILE A 229 4.14 20.73 -13.99
CA ILE A 229 2.90 20.75 -14.79
C ILE A 229 1.85 19.80 -14.19
N GLN A 230 2.28 18.58 -13.84
CA GLN A 230 1.43 17.56 -13.22
C GLN A 230 0.82 18.08 -11.91
N ALA A 231 1.62 18.72 -11.05
CA ALA A 231 1.17 19.27 -9.78
C ALA A 231 0.15 20.40 -9.98
N LEU A 232 0.40 21.33 -10.90
CA LEU A 232 -0.55 22.40 -11.23
C LEU A 232 -1.87 21.84 -11.79
N GLN A 233 -1.79 20.82 -12.64
CA GLN A 233 -2.96 20.24 -13.27
C GLN A 233 -3.82 19.46 -12.25
N ALA A 234 -3.19 18.73 -11.33
CA ALA A 234 -3.87 18.06 -10.23
C ALA A 234 -4.50 19.07 -9.24
N ASP A 235 -3.87 20.23 -9.02
CA ASP A 235 -4.36 21.25 -8.08
C ASP A 235 -5.63 21.97 -8.54
N LYS A 236 -5.88 22.05 -9.86
CA LYS A 236 -7.09 22.70 -10.40
C LYS A 236 -8.40 22.11 -9.86
N TRP A 237 -8.38 20.83 -9.49
CA TRP A 237 -9.56 20.06 -9.06
C TRP A 237 -9.55 19.73 -7.56
N ARG A 238 -8.52 20.16 -6.82
CA ARG A 238 -8.55 20.11 -5.36
C ARG A 238 -9.56 21.13 -4.88
N GLU A 239 -10.41 20.73 -3.93
CA GLU A 239 -11.30 21.67 -3.24
C GLU A 239 -10.48 22.80 -2.60
N ASP A 240 -9.44 22.44 -1.87
CA ASP A 240 -8.48 23.38 -1.29
C ASP A 240 -7.24 23.51 -2.20
N LYS A 241 -7.30 24.46 -3.15
CA LYS A 241 -6.19 24.74 -4.08
C LYS A 241 -4.93 25.16 -3.34
N ARG A 242 -3.84 24.42 -3.53
CA ARG A 242 -2.54 24.63 -2.87
C ARG A 242 -1.70 25.72 -3.53
N TYR A 243 -1.84 25.91 -4.84
CA TYR A 243 -0.98 26.79 -5.64
C TYR A 243 -1.71 28.07 -6.06
N THR A 244 -2.28 28.76 -5.07
CA THR A 244 -2.92 30.07 -5.24
C THR A 244 -1.99 31.20 -4.78
N LYS A 245 -2.30 32.45 -5.14
CA LYS A 245 -1.57 33.66 -4.69
C LYS A 245 -0.06 33.62 -5.00
N GLY A 246 0.30 33.14 -6.19
CA GLY A 246 1.69 33.05 -6.65
C GLY A 246 2.50 31.89 -6.08
N LYS A 247 1.94 31.05 -5.20
CA LYS A 247 2.61 29.82 -4.72
C LYS A 247 2.81 28.86 -5.89
N LYS A 248 4.03 28.33 -6.02
CA LYS A 248 4.39 27.34 -7.05
C LYS A 248 4.57 25.94 -6.45
N PRO A 249 4.41 24.87 -7.25
CA PRO A 249 4.81 23.52 -6.87
C PRO A 249 6.26 23.43 -6.41
N LYS A 250 6.47 22.85 -5.23
CA LYS A 250 7.77 22.62 -4.61
C LYS A 250 7.90 21.15 -4.21
N TRP A 251 9.12 20.63 -4.29
CA TRP A 251 9.47 19.38 -3.63
C TRP A 251 9.45 19.56 -2.11
N ARG A 252 9.01 18.52 -1.39
CA ARG A 252 9.42 18.35 0.00
C ARG A 252 10.88 17.87 0.01
N PRO A 253 11.74 18.32 0.94
CA PRO A 253 13.17 17.98 0.91
C PRO A 253 13.46 16.47 0.81
N PHE A 254 12.69 15.63 1.51
CA PHE A 254 12.85 14.17 1.42
C PHE A 254 12.54 13.61 0.02
N GLN A 255 11.59 14.20 -0.72
CA GLN A 255 11.23 13.74 -2.06
C GLN A 255 12.38 14.01 -3.03
N LEU A 256 12.97 15.21 -2.91
CA LEU A 256 14.11 15.62 -3.73
C LEU A 256 15.35 14.79 -3.38
N ALA A 257 15.65 14.61 -2.10
CA ALA A 257 16.72 13.72 -1.63
C ALA A 257 16.57 12.29 -2.18
N PHE A 258 15.35 11.74 -2.14
CA PHE A 258 15.07 10.42 -2.68
C PHE A 258 15.33 10.31 -4.19
N VAL A 259 15.00 11.34 -4.97
CA VAL A 259 15.34 11.38 -6.39
C VAL A 259 16.87 11.39 -6.54
N LEU A 260 17.57 12.24 -5.79
CA LEU A 260 19.04 12.41 -5.87
C LEU A 260 19.80 11.10 -5.58
N ILE A 261 19.47 10.37 -4.51
CA ILE A 261 20.17 9.11 -4.16
C ILE A 261 19.99 8.00 -5.20
N ASN A 262 19.00 8.12 -6.09
CA ASN A 262 18.71 7.12 -7.11
C ASN A 262 19.28 7.48 -8.49
N LEU A 263 19.72 8.73 -8.72
CA LEU A 263 20.12 9.20 -10.06
C LEU A 263 21.24 8.35 -10.66
N ALA A 264 22.31 8.09 -9.91
CA ALA A 264 23.44 7.27 -10.34
C ALA A 264 23.00 5.87 -10.74
N SER A 265 22.36 5.16 -9.80
CA SER A 265 21.89 3.79 -10.03
C SER A 265 20.86 3.66 -11.15
N VAL A 266 20.08 4.70 -11.47
CA VAL A 266 19.17 4.69 -12.62
C VAL A 266 19.91 4.99 -13.92
N ALA A 267 20.83 5.95 -13.89
CA ALA A 267 21.58 6.38 -15.05
C ALA A 267 22.56 5.30 -15.54
N ASP A 268 23.27 4.63 -14.64
CA ASP A 268 24.25 3.62 -15.01
C ASP A 268 23.80 2.23 -14.54
N PRO A 269 23.55 1.28 -15.46
CA PRO A 269 23.30 -0.12 -15.11
C PRO A 269 24.46 -0.81 -14.37
N ALA A 270 25.69 -0.32 -14.50
CA ALA A 270 26.88 -0.84 -13.85
C ALA A 270 27.11 -0.29 -12.43
N ASP A 271 26.34 0.73 -12.03
CA ASP A 271 26.44 1.33 -10.72
C ASP A 271 26.28 0.31 -9.58
N LYS A 272 27.09 0.47 -8.53
CA LYS A 272 27.11 -0.43 -7.36
C LYS A 272 25.75 -0.49 -6.65
N ASP A 273 25.02 0.63 -6.62
CA ASP A 273 23.73 0.74 -5.93
C ASP A 273 22.55 0.31 -6.82
N ARG A 274 22.80 -0.14 -8.07
CA ARG A 274 21.78 -0.74 -8.94
C ARG A 274 21.12 -1.96 -8.30
N ARG A 275 21.88 -2.73 -7.52
CA ARG A 275 21.43 -3.93 -6.78
C ARG A 275 20.91 -3.64 -5.37
N VAL A 276 20.82 -2.37 -4.98
CA VAL A 276 20.17 -1.95 -3.74
C VAL A 276 18.69 -1.71 -4.02
N ALA A 277 17.81 -2.27 -3.18
CA ALA A 277 16.40 -1.95 -3.15
C ALA A 277 16.17 -0.81 -2.15
N ASP A 278 15.83 0.37 -2.66
CA ASP A 278 15.56 1.54 -1.82
C ASP A 278 14.12 1.53 -1.31
N LEU A 279 13.95 1.49 0.02
CA LEU A 279 12.67 1.45 0.69
C LEU A 279 12.29 2.83 1.24
N ILE A 280 11.32 3.49 0.62
CA ILE A 280 10.72 4.73 1.12
C ILE A 280 9.84 4.40 2.33
N TYR A 281 10.31 4.76 3.52
CA TYR A 281 9.63 4.60 4.79
C TYR A 281 9.17 5.97 5.33
N PHE A 282 7.91 6.31 5.07
CA PHE A 282 7.34 7.59 5.47
C PHE A 282 5.83 7.45 5.76
N PRO A 283 5.25 8.22 6.71
CA PRO A 283 3.81 8.16 7.00
C PRO A 283 2.89 8.29 5.78
N THR A 284 1.68 7.74 5.88
CA THR A 284 0.62 7.89 4.87
C THR A 284 0.30 9.38 4.66
N GLY A 285 0.08 9.81 3.41
CA GLY A 285 -0.12 11.24 3.08
C GLY A 285 1.17 12.09 3.08
N GLY A 286 2.31 11.54 3.50
CA GLY A 286 3.59 12.26 3.56
C GLY A 286 4.26 12.54 2.22
N GLY A 287 3.66 12.13 1.09
CA GLY A 287 4.11 12.49 -0.26
C GLY A 287 5.10 11.52 -0.90
N LYS A 288 5.04 10.23 -0.52
CA LYS A 288 5.89 9.16 -1.08
C LYS A 288 5.72 9.00 -2.59
N THR A 289 4.48 9.13 -3.05
CA THR A 289 4.13 8.97 -4.46
C THR A 289 4.75 10.04 -5.35
N GLU A 290 4.83 11.30 -4.92
CA GLU A 290 5.52 12.35 -5.67
C GLU A 290 7.01 12.01 -5.86
N ALA A 291 7.66 11.43 -4.84
CA ALA A 291 9.07 11.06 -4.91
C ALA A 291 9.34 10.01 -5.99
N TYR A 292 8.58 8.90 -5.99
CA TYR A 292 8.78 7.87 -7.01
C TYR A 292 8.22 8.28 -8.39
N LEU A 293 7.20 9.16 -8.48
CA LEU A 293 6.75 9.71 -9.77
C LEU A 293 7.82 10.63 -10.40
N GLY A 294 8.55 11.38 -9.59
CA GLY A 294 9.72 12.15 -10.04
C GLY A 294 10.80 11.24 -10.61
N LEU A 295 11.09 10.13 -9.93
CA LEU A 295 12.05 9.13 -10.41
C LEU A 295 11.56 8.43 -11.70
N ILE A 296 10.27 8.07 -11.78
CA ILE A 296 9.66 7.53 -13.01
C ILE A 296 9.86 8.51 -14.17
N ALA A 297 9.49 9.78 -13.99
CA ALA A 297 9.62 10.79 -15.03
C ALA A 297 11.07 10.86 -15.55
N TYR A 298 12.04 10.93 -14.63
CA TYR A 298 13.47 10.91 -14.95
C TYR A 298 13.87 9.66 -15.75
N THR A 299 13.50 8.46 -15.31
CA THR A 299 13.80 7.20 -16.02
C THR A 299 13.23 7.17 -17.43
N LEU A 300 11.96 7.57 -17.60
CA LEU A 300 11.30 7.59 -18.90
C LEU A 300 11.99 8.54 -19.88
N ILE A 301 12.34 9.73 -19.42
CA ILE A 301 13.00 10.75 -20.24
C ILE A 301 14.41 10.29 -20.62
N LEU A 302 15.19 9.81 -19.65
CA LEU A 302 16.55 9.35 -19.89
C LEU A 302 16.59 8.19 -20.89
N ARG A 303 15.64 7.24 -20.77
CA ARG A 303 15.51 6.13 -21.72
C ARG A 303 15.22 6.60 -23.13
N ARG A 304 14.36 7.62 -23.32
CA ARG A 304 14.08 8.21 -24.63
C ARG A 304 15.27 8.98 -25.19
N ILE A 305 15.98 9.75 -24.36
CA ILE A 305 17.16 10.52 -24.78
C ILE A 305 18.25 9.57 -25.29
N ARG A 306 18.64 8.58 -24.48
CA ARG A 306 19.68 7.60 -24.85
C ARG A 306 19.22 6.60 -25.91
N GLY A 307 17.92 6.35 -25.98
CA GLY A 307 17.32 5.45 -26.96
C GLY A 307 17.43 5.92 -28.40
N LYS A 308 17.63 7.22 -28.66
CA LYS A 308 17.76 7.77 -30.03
C LYS A 308 18.92 7.17 -30.82
N ALA A 309 20.01 6.81 -30.15
CA ALA A 309 21.17 6.19 -30.79
C ALA A 309 21.00 4.68 -31.02
N ARG A 310 19.89 4.08 -30.55
CA ARG A 310 19.68 2.64 -30.57
C ARG A 310 18.53 2.24 -31.50
N PRO A 311 18.56 0.99 -32.03
CA PRO A 311 17.44 0.48 -32.82
C PRO A 311 16.11 0.46 -32.07
N ASP A 312 16.05 0.37 -30.75
CA ASP A 312 14.76 0.38 -30.04
C ASP A 312 14.13 1.79 -29.92
N GLU A 313 14.83 2.87 -30.29
CA GLU A 313 14.37 4.27 -30.13
C GLU A 313 13.91 4.62 -28.69
N GLY A 314 14.38 3.86 -27.69
CA GLY A 314 13.94 3.96 -26.31
C GLY A 314 12.48 3.54 -26.07
N ARG A 315 11.86 2.81 -26.99
CA ARG A 315 10.47 2.32 -26.89
C ARG A 315 10.35 1.10 -25.95
N GLY A 316 9.11 0.72 -25.64
CA GLY A 316 8.78 -0.40 -24.76
C GLY A 316 8.60 0.01 -23.30
N VAL A 317 8.24 -0.95 -22.46
CA VAL A 317 8.01 -0.73 -21.03
C VAL A 317 9.33 -0.45 -20.34
N ALA A 318 9.45 0.72 -19.73
CA ALA A 318 10.62 1.15 -18.97
C ALA A 318 10.41 0.99 -17.47
N VAL A 319 9.19 1.24 -17.00
CA VAL A 319 8.84 1.21 -15.58
C VAL A 319 7.64 0.32 -15.32
N ILE A 320 7.75 -0.55 -14.31
CA ILE A 320 6.62 -1.30 -13.77
C ILE A 320 6.35 -0.81 -12.35
N LEU A 321 5.16 -0.27 -12.10
CA LEU A 321 4.64 0.01 -10.76
C LEU A 321 3.57 -1.03 -10.43
N ARG A 322 3.79 -1.80 -9.36
CA ARG A 322 2.93 -2.94 -9.03
C ARG A 322 2.28 -2.85 -7.66
N TYR A 323 1.07 -3.39 -7.59
CA TYR A 323 0.21 -3.37 -6.41
C TYR A 323 -0.39 -4.74 -6.10
N THR A 324 -0.86 -4.92 -4.87
CA THR A 324 -1.59 -6.14 -4.46
C THR A 324 -3.10 -6.05 -4.65
N LEU A 325 -3.67 -4.85 -4.70
CA LEU A 325 -5.11 -4.62 -4.64
C LEU A 325 -5.62 -3.71 -5.76
N ARG A 326 -6.81 -4.06 -6.26
CA ARG A 326 -7.45 -3.43 -7.42
C ARG A 326 -7.74 -1.94 -7.20
N LEU A 327 -8.27 -1.56 -6.04
CA LEU A 327 -8.69 -0.18 -5.75
C LEU A 327 -7.51 0.81 -5.75
N LEU A 328 -6.41 0.43 -5.09
CA LEU A 328 -5.18 1.24 -5.01
C LEU A 328 -4.61 1.56 -6.40
N THR A 329 -4.81 0.63 -7.34
CA THR A 329 -4.30 0.74 -8.70
C THR A 329 -4.98 1.90 -9.46
N LEU A 330 -6.25 2.20 -9.19
CA LEU A 330 -7.02 3.23 -9.91
C LEU A 330 -6.58 4.66 -9.56
N ASP A 331 -6.41 4.95 -8.27
CA ASP A 331 -5.97 6.27 -7.82
C ASP A 331 -4.56 6.59 -8.32
N GLN A 332 -3.70 5.59 -8.28
CA GLN A 332 -2.33 5.71 -8.73
C GLN A 332 -2.25 5.80 -10.26
N LEU A 333 -3.16 5.11 -10.97
CA LEU A 333 -3.34 5.32 -12.40
C LEU A 333 -3.74 6.77 -12.72
N GLY A 334 -4.62 7.39 -11.94
CA GLY A 334 -5.02 8.79 -12.17
C GLY A 334 -3.83 9.76 -12.10
N ARG A 335 -2.97 9.57 -11.10
CA ARG A 335 -1.74 10.36 -10.93
C ARG A 335 -0.71 10.08 -12.03
N ALA A 336 -0.49 8.80 -12.34
CA ALA A 336 0.37 8.36 -13.43
C ALA A 336 -0.09 8.92 -14.78
N ALA A 337 -1.40 8.89 -15.06
CA ALA A 337 -2.00 9.41 -16.28
C ALA A 337 -1.82 10.93 -16.39
N THR A 338 -1.93 11.67 -15.28
CA THR A 338 -1.65 13.11 -15.26
C THR A 338 -0.18 13.39 -15.62
N LEU A 339 0.76 12.60 -15.07
CA LEU A 339 2.18 12.69 -15.42
C LEU A 339 2.42 12.36 -16.90
N MET A 340 1.80 11.30 -17.43
CA MET A 340 1.94 10.93 -18.85
C MET A 340 1.39 12.02 -19.76
N CYS A 341 0.28 12.67 -19.39
CA CYS A 341 -0.22 13.82 -20.13
C CYS A 341 0.81 14.97 -20.15
N ALA A 342 1.44 15.26 -19.02
CA ALA A 342 2.49 16.29 -18.93
C ALA A 342 3.71 15.95 -19.79
N LEU A 343 4.20 14.70 -19.71
CA LEU A 343 5.34 14.23 -20.51
C LEU A 343 5.04 14.23 -22.01
N GLU A 344 3.84 13.79 -22.41
CA GLU A 344 3.41 13.82 -23.81
C GLU A 344 3.40 15.25 -24.36
N GLU A 345 2.94 16.22 -23.56
CA GLU A 345 2.92 17.60 -24.02
C GLU A 345 4.30 18.25 -24.10
N LEU A 346 5.25 17.82 -23.24
CA LEU A 346 6.65 18.20 -23.38
C LEU A 346 7.29 17.55 -24.61
N ARG A 347 7.01 16.26 -24.87
CA ARG A 347 7.48 15.53 -26.06
C ARG A 347 7.02 16.20 -27.34
N ARG A 348 5.74 16.58 -27.45
CA ARG A 348 5.20 17.26 -28.65
C ARG A 348 5.87 18.59 -28.96
N ARG A 349 6.40 19.29 -27.95
CA ARG A 349 7.18 20.52 -28.13
C ARG A 349 8.64 20.24 -28.51
N LYS A 350 9.15 19.04 -28.20
CA LYS A 350 10.54 18.62 -28.46
C LYS A 350 10.63 17.21 -29.08
N PRO A 351 10.01 16.94 -30.25
CA PRO A 351 9.98 15.60 -30.84
C PRO A 351 11.37 15.10 -31.25
N LYS A 352 12.28 16.00 -31.67
CA LYS A 352 13.68 15.66 -31.97
C LYS A 352 14.44 15.14 -30.74
N LEU A 353 14.07 15.60 -29.55
CA LEU A 353 14.73 15.20 -28.31
C LEU A 353 14.13 13.92 -27.73
N LEU A 354 12.80 13.82 -27.70
CA LEU A 354 12.08 12.80 -26.95
C LEU A 354 11.44 11.70 -27.83
N GLY A 355 11.61 11.80 -29.15
CA GLY A 355 11.09 10.83 -30.12
C GLY A 355 9.65 11.11 -30.57
N ASN A 356 9.20 10.33 -31.56
CA ASN A 356 7.91 10.51 -32.22
C ASN A 356 6.77 9.73 -31.56
N THR A 357 7.07 8.63 -30.87
CA THR A 357 6.08 7.83 -30.15
C THR A 357 5.58 8.56 -28.91
N ARG A 358 4.27 8.53 -28.68
CA ARG A 358 3.67 9.16 -27.50
C ARG A 358 4.14 8.51 -26.19
N PHE A 359 4.23 9.30 -25.12
CA PHE A 359 4.29 8.74 -23.77
C PHE A 359 2.93 8.19 -23.36
N SER A 360 2.88 6.99 -22.78
CA SER A 360 1.62 6.40 -22.30
C SER A 360 1.77 5.52 -21.06
N VAL A 361 0.66 5.41 -20.30
CA VAL A 361 0.55 4.50 -19.17
C VAL A 361 -0.44 3.38 -19.48
N GLY A 362 -0.07 2.13 -19.16
CA GLY A 362 -0.97 0.98 -19.25
C GLY A 362 -1.44 0.50 -17.89
N LEU A 363 -2.70 0.07 -17.81
CA LEU A 363 -3.28 -0.60 -16.64
C LEU A 363 -3.42 -2.10 -16.90
N TRP A 364 -2.50 -2.90 -16.35
CA TRP A 364 -2.45 -4.35 -16.56
C TRP A 364 -2.91 -5.12 -15.32
N VAL A 365 -4.22 -5.39 -15.25
CA VAL A 365 -4.92 -5.91 -14.07
C VAL A 365 -5.89 -7.03 -14.44
N GLY A 366 -6.48 -7.70 -13.44
CA GLY A 366 -7.43 -8.80 -13.68
C GLY A 366 -8.72 -8.38 -14.40
N LYS A 367 -9.37 -9.34 -15.09
CA LYS A 367 -10.57 -9.15 -15.94
C LYS A 367 -11.74 -8.42 -15.25
N SER A 368 -11.86 -8.56 -13.93
CA SER A 368 -12.89 -7.89 -13.14
C SER A 368 -12.72 -6.37 -13.04
N ALA A 369 -11.54 -5.83 -13.39
CA ALA A 369 -11.24 -4.41 -13.29
C ALA A 369 -11.19 -3.74 -14.68
N THR A 370 -10.61 -4.41 -15.68
CA THR A 370 -10.60 -3.94 -17.07
C THR A 370 -10.77 -5.07 -18.07
N ALA A 371 -11.19 -4.71 -19.28
CA ALA A 371 -11.35 -5.63 -20.39
C ALA A 371 -10.00 -6.23 -20.83
N ASN A 372 -9.97 -7.53 -21.07
CA ASN A 372 -8.79 -8.18 -21.65
C ASN A 372 -8.74 -7.99 -23.17
N ARG A 373 -9.90 -7.82 -23.82
CA ARG A 373 -10.02 -7.78 -25.29
C ARG A 373 -10.82 -6.58 -25.77
N LEU A 374 -10.49 -6.08 -26.96
CA LEU A 374 -11.22 -4.97 -27.58
C LEU A 374 -12.66 -5.33 -27.92
N LYS A 375 -12.94 -6.60 -28.22
CA LYS A 375 -14.31 -7.10 -28.45
C LYS A 375 -15.21 -6.95 -27.22
N GLU A 376 -14.65 -7.09 -26.01
CA GLU A 376 -15.38 -6.89 -24.75
C GLU A 376 -15.77 -5.41 -24.58
N VAL A 377 -14.87 -4.49 -24.95
CA VAL A 377 -15.16 -3.05 -24.99
C VAL A 377 -16.22 -2.74 -26.04
N HIS A 378 -16.11 -3.33 -27.24
CA HIS A 378 -17.12 -3.19 -28.30
C HIS A 378 -18.51 -3.61 -27.83
N GLN A 379 -18.61 -4.77 -27.17
CA GLN A 379 -19.86 -5.27 -26.61
C GLN A 379 -20.39 -4.34 -25.51
N THR A 380 -19.54 -3.85 -24.61
CA THR A 380 -19.95 -2.90 -23.57
C THR A 380 -20.48 -1.59 -24.15
N LEU A 381 -19.86 -1.08 -25.22
CA LEU A 381 -20.31 0.12 -25.94
C LEU A 381 -21.64 -0.10 -26.67
N HIS A 382 -21.87 -1.31 -27.19
CA HIS A 382 -23.09 -1.68 -27.90
C HIS A 382 -24.27 -1.90 -26.95
N ASP A 383 -24.04 -2.60 -25.82
CA ASP A 383 -25.03 -2.97 -24.82
C ASP A 383 -25.34 -1.81 -23.85
N PHE A 384 -24.94 -0.59 -24.21
CA PHE A 384 -25.21 0.60 -23.42
C PHE A 384 -26.67 1.02 -23.60
N THR A 385 -27.39 1.12 -22.49
CA THR A 385 -28.74 1.68 -22.42
C THR A 385 -28.74 2.96 -21.58
N PRO A 386 -29.57 3.98 -21.93
CA PRO A 386 -29.74 5.17 -21.10
C PRO A 386 -30.10 4.78 -19.66
N GLY A 387 -29.27 5.17 -18.68
CA GLY A 387 -29.41 4.81 -17.27
C GLY A 387 -28.36 3.82 -16.74
N ARG A 388 -27.62 3.13 -17.62
CA ARG A 388 -26.46 2.32 -17.23
C ARG A 388 -25.25 3.23 -16.94
N THR A 389 -24.65 3.10 -15.77
CA THR A 389 -23.51 3.95 -15.33
C THR A 389 -22.14 3.32 -15.55
N ASP A 390 -22.09 2.05 -15.94
CA ASP A 390 -20.84 1.29 -16.00
C ASP A 390 -20.00 1.72 -17.21
N SER A 391 -18.87 2.38 -16.96
CA SER A 391 -17.88 2.72 -17.99
C SER A 391 -16.75 1.68 -17.99
N PRO A 392 -16.38 1.13 -19.17
CA PRO A 392 -15.24 0.22 -19.25
C PRO A 392 -13.88 0.93 -19.04
N PHE A 393 -13.87 2.27 -18.99
CA PHE A 393 -12.68 3.04 -18.69
C PHE A 393 -12.49 3.23 -17.16
N PRO A 394 -11.29 2.95 -16.61
CA PRO A 394 -11.05 2.95 -15.16
C PRO A 394 -11.18 4.31 -14.47
N LEU A 395 -10.87 5.41 -15.15
CA LEU A 395 -10.85 6.76 -14.55
C LEU A 395 -12.20 7.47 -14.78
N PRO A 396 -12.88 7.95 -13.72
CA PRO A 396 -14.17 8.63 -13.86
C PRO A 396 -14.05 10.05 -14.42
N THR A 397 -12.85 10.64 -14.37
CA THR A 397 -12.58 12.01 -14.81
C THR A 397 -11.33 12.07 -15.67
N CYS A 398 -11.23 13.11 -16.50
CA CYS A 398 -10.11 13.37 -17.38
C CYS A 398 -8.86 13.66 -16.55
N PRO A 399 -7.75 12.89 -16.70
CA PRO A 399 -6.53 13.12 -15.93
C PRO A 399 -5.81 14.43 -16.32
N TRP A 400 -6.21 15.05 -17.42
CA TRP A 400 -5.80 16.41 -17.73
C TRP A 400 -6.79 17.39 -17.10
N CYS A 401 -7.94 17.64 -17.72
CA CYS A 401 -8.83 18.73 -17.34
C CYS A 401 -9.94 18.38 -16.32
N GLY A 402 -9.90 17.25 -15.63
CA GLY A 402 -10.87 16.92 -14.56
C GLY A 402 -12.33 16.72 -14.98
N ALA A 403 -12.71 17.02 -16.22
CA ALA A 403 -14.07 16.78 -16.73
C ALA A 403 -14.44 15.29 -16.71
N ASP A 404 -15.73 14.99 -16.48
CA ASP A 404 -16.24 13.62 -16.42
C ASP A 404 -15.92 12.83 -17.70
N ILE A 405 -15.57 11.56 -17.52
CA ILE A 405 -15.41 10.60 -18.61
C ILE A 405 -16.55 9.58 -18.52
N LYS A 406 -17.41 9.63 -19.53
CA LYS A 406 -18.58 8.78 -19.71
C LYS A 406 -18.33 7.79 -20.86
N ILE A 407 -19.26 6.86 -21.07
CA ILE A 407 -19.08 5.80 -22.05
C ILE A 407 -18.92 6.32 -23.49
N HIS A 408 -19.61 7.41 -23.86
CA HIS A 408 -19.57 7.98 -25.21
C HIS A 408 -18.22 8.66 -25.53
N ASN A 409 -17.40 8.92 -24.51
CA ASN A 409 -16.03 9.40 -24.67
C ASN A 409 -15.09 8.33 -25.24
N ILE A 410 -15.49 7.05 -25.21
CA ILE A 410 -14.69 5.91 -25.63
C ILE A 410 -15.05 5.56 -27.07
N LYS A 411 -14.05 5.58 -27.96
CA LYS A 411 -14.20 5.20 -29.37
C LYS A 411 -13.24 4.08 -29.73
N LEU A 412 -13.73 3.13 -30.51
CA LEU A 412 -12.89 2.12 -31.16
C LEU A 412 -12.40 2.66 -32.50
N VAL A 413 -11.09 2.60 -32.74
CA VAL A 413 -10.46 3.19 -33.93
C VAL A 413 -9.66 2.15 -34.74
N ASP A 414 -9.59 2.38 -36.05
CA ASP A 414 -8.79 1.58 -36.99
C ASP A 414 -7.29 1.95 -36.96
N ALA A 415 -6.52 1.33 -37.85
CA ALA A 415 -5.07 1.58 -37.99
C ALA A 415 -4.72 3.02 -38.38
N LYS A 416 -5.64 3.75 -39.02
CA LYS A 416 -5.48 5.17 -39.37
C LYS A 416 -5.98 6.11 -38.26
N GLY A 417 -6.45 5.56 -37.14
CA GLY A 417 -7.00 6.32 -36.03
C GLY A 417 -8.43 6.83 -36.27
N LYS A 418 -9.14 6.32 -37.29
CA LYS A 418 -10.53 6.69 -37.57
C LYS A 418 -11.48 5.78 -36.80
N PRO A 419 -12.59 6.31 -36.24
CA PRO A 419 -13.61 5.48 -35.59
C PRO A 419 -14.11 4.37 -36.51
N SER A 420 -14.13 3.13 -36.02
CA SER A 420 -14.55 1.95 -36.78
C SER A 420 -15.27 0.95 -35.88
N LYS A 421 -16.39 0.40 -36.37
CA LYS A 421 -17.15 -0.66 -35.68
C LYS A 421 -16.71 -2.07 -36.05
N THR A 422 -15.94 -2.24 -37.12
CA THR A 422 -15.64 -3.57 -37.69
C THR A 422 -14.13 -3.86 -37.82
N LYS A 423 -13.30 -2.84 -38.08
CA LYS A 423 -11.85 -2.98 -38.26
C LYS A 423 -11.04 -2.28 -37.16
N TYR A 424 -11.60 -2.23 -35.96
CA TYR A 424 -10.95 -1.57 -34.83
C TYR A 424 -9.74 -2.36 -34.33
N ILE A 425 -8.69 -1.64 -33.98
CA ILE A 425 -7.46 -2.21 -33.41
C ILE A 425 -7.06 -1.58 -32.07
N ARG A 426 -7.74 -0.50 -31.66
CA ARG A 426 -7.47 0.26 -30.43
C ARG A 426 -8.75 0.84 -29.84
N ALA A 427 -8.80 0.97 -28.52
CA ALA A 427 -9.75 1.81 -27.82
C ALA A 427 -9.08 3.15 -27.48
N VAL A 428 -9.76 4.26 -27.76
CA VAL A 428 -9.28 5.62 -27.53
C VAL A 428 -10.32 6.38 -26.72
N VAL A 429 -9.86 7.12 -25.72
CA VAL A 429 -10.72 7.94 -24.85
C VAL A 429 -10.47 9.41 -25.11
N TYR A 430 -11.52 10.15 -25.41
CA TYR A 430 -11.47 11.60 -25.66
C TYR A 430 -12.14 12.37 -24.53
N CYS A 431 -11.69 13.59 -24.28
CA CYS A 431 -12.40 14.51 -23.40
C CYS A 431 -13.36 15.39 -24.20
N ASP A 432 -14.54 15.69 -23.64
CA ASP A 432 -15.54 16.57 -24.28
C ASP A 432 -15.38 18.04 -23.92
N ASP A 433 -14.58 18.36 -22.89
CA ASP A 433 -14.28 19.73 -22.54
C ASP A 433 -13.55 20.42 -23.69
N ARG A 434 -14.13 21.50 -24.22
CA ARG A 434 -13.68 22.17 -25.45
C ARG A 434 -12.25 22.72 -25.32
N ASP A 435 -11.84 23.07 -24.11
CA ASP A 435 -10.54 23.67 -23.80
C ASP A 435 -9.48 22.62 -23.45
N CYS A 436 -9.90 21.39 -23.13
CA CYS A 436 -8.99 20.26 -22.91
C CYS A 436 -8.10 19.98 -24.12
N LEU A 437 -6.85 19.58 -23.86
CA LEU A 437 -5.87 19.21 -24.90
C LEU A 437 -6.14 17.83 -25.52
N TYR A 438 -6.98 17.01 -24.89
CA TYR A 438 -7.24 15.61 -25.27
C TYR A 438 -8.63 15.41 -25.87
N THR A 439 -9.19 16.46 -26.48
CA THR A 439 -10.41 16.35 -27.30
C THR A 439 -10.11 15.60 -28.60
N GLU A 440 -11.14 15.02 -29.21
CA GLU A 440 -11.02 14.35 -30.51
C GLU A 440 -10.46 15.29 -31.59
N ARG A 441 -10.87 16.57 -31.58
CA ARG A 441 -10.36 17.59 -32.51
C ARG A 441 -8.86 17.85 -32.34
N LYS A 442 -8.37 17.98 -31.11
CA LYS A 442 -6.96 18.32 -30.84
C LYS A 442 -6.05 17.09 -30.85
N ARG A 443 -6.61 15.88 -30.72
CA ARG A 443 -5.84 14.65 -30.65
C ARG A 443 -6.48 13.44 -31.35
N PRO A 444 -6.78 13.58 -32.66
CA PRO A 444 -7.48 12.55 -33.43
C PRO A 444 -6.70 11.24 -33.46
N GLY A 445 -7.41 10.13 -33.20
CA GLY A 445 -6.85 8.78 -33.23
C GLY A 445 -5.90 8.43 -32.08
N GLN A 446 -5.69 9.34 -31.12
CA GLN A 446 -4.78 9.14 -29.98
C GLN A 446 -5.48 9.33 -28.64
N GLY A 447 -6.24 10.42 -28.47
CA GLY A 447 -6.94 10.73 -27.21
C GLY A 447 -6.01 10.76 -26.00
N LEU A 448 -6.54 10.41 -24.83
CA LEU A 448 -5.78 10.31 -23.57
C LEU A 448 -4.68 9.24 -23.65
N PRO A 449 -3.50 9.46 -23.05
CA PRO A 449 -2.38 8.52 -23.06
C PRO A 449 -2.54 7.38 -22.04
N VAL A 450 -3.72 6.76 -21.99
CA VAL A 450 -4.09 5.71 -21.03
C VAL A 450 -4.55 4.45 -21.77
N LEU A 451 -3.82 3.36 -21.63
CA LEU A 451 -4.16 2.05 -22.19
C LEU A 451 -4.79 1.18 -21.10
N PHE A 452 -6.02 0.72 -21.30
CA PHE A 452 -6.76 -0.04 -20.29
C PHE A 452 -7.22 -1.42 -20.77
N VAL A 453 -6.86 -1.81 -22.00
CA VAL A 453 -7.20 -3.11 -22.58
C VAL A 453 -5.92 -3.92 -22.77
N ASP A 454 -5.82 -5.12 -22.18
CA ASP A 454 -4.63 -5.97 -22.29
C ASP A 454 -4.14 -6.16 -23.73
N GLU A 455 -5.04 -6.53 -24.64
CA GLU A 455 -4.72 -6.72 -26.06
C GLU A 455 -4.11 -5.46 -26.70
N GLN A 456 -4.49 -4.27 -26.24
CA GLN A 456 -3.90 -3.02 -26.71
C GLN A 456 -2.56 -2.74 -26.02
N ILE A 457 -2.43 -3.06 -24.72
CA ILE A 457 -1.18 -2.92 -23.95
C ILE A 457 -0.06 -3.73 -24.59
N TYR A 458 -0.30 -5.00 -24.96
CA TYR A 458 0.72 -5.85 -25.61
C TYR A 458 1.11 -5.40 -27.03
N LYS A 459 0.25 -4.62 -27.70
CA LYS A 459 0.50 -4.10 -29.04
C LYS A 459 1.21 -2.75 -29.02
N GLU A 460 0.76 -1.81 -28.21
CA GLU A 460 1.32 -0.45 -28.17
C GLU A 460 2.54 -0.32 -27.25
N LEU A 461 2.66 -1.17 -26.22
CA LEU A 461 3.73 -1.15 -25.22
C LEU A 461 3.92 0.22 -24.54
N PRO A 462 3.16 0.50 -23.47
CA PRO A 462 3.28 1.77 -22.77
C PRO A 462 4.68 1.92 -22.15
N ASP A 463 5.18 3.14 -22.04
CA ASP A 463 6.46 3.40 -21.37
C ASP A 463 6.38 3.09 -19.86
N PHE A 464 5.18 3.26 -19.29
CA PHE A 464 4.88 3.05 -17.88
C PHE A 464 3.75 2.05 -17.70
N LEU A 465 4.01 0.94 -17.01
CA LEU A 465 3.02 -0.07 -16.70
C LEU A 465 2.60 -0.01 -15.22
N VAL A 466 1.30 0.14 -14.98
CA VAL A 466 0.68 -0.01 -13.67
C VAL A 466 0.01 -1.39 -13.62
N ALA A 467 0.47 -2.28 -12.74
CA ALA A 467 0.05 -3.69 -12.72
C ALA A 467 -0.38 -4.18 -11.33
N THR A 468 -1.19 -5.24 -11.28
CA THR A 468 -1.40 -6.02 -10.05
C THR A 468 -0.51 -7.25 -10.04
N VAL A 469 0.06 -7.62 -8.89
CA VAL A 469 0.91 -8.82 -8.75
C VAL A 469 0.22 -10.10 -9.19
N ASP A 470 -1.10 -10.19 -9.01
CA ASP A 470 -1.93 -11.30 -9.49
C ASP A 470 -1.79 -11.54 -11.00
N LYS A 471 -1.62 -10.47 -11.79
CA LYS A 471 -1.57 -10.53 -13.25
C LYS A 471 -0.27 -11.19 -13.76
N PHE A 472 0.80 -11.19 -12.97
CA PHE A 472 2.04 -11.89 -13.34
C PHE A 472 1.86 -13.41 -13.45
N ALA A 473 0.83 -13.99 -12.80
CA ALA A 473 0.49 -15.40 -12.96
C ALA A 473 0.01 -15.72 -14.39
N MET A 474 -0.33 -14.71 -15.20
CA MET A 474 -0.73 -14.88 -16.61
C MET A 474 0.45 -14.99 -17.58
N MET A 475 1.69 -14.75 -17.14
CA MET A 475 2.86 -14.82 -18.01
C MET A 475 3.02 -16.17 -18.73
N PRO A 476 2.90 -17.35 -18.08
CA PRO A 476 3.07 -18.62 -18.80
C PRO A 476 1.87 -18.91 -19.73
N TRP A 477 0.70 -18.34 -19.42
CA TRP A 477 -0.54 -18.50 -20.18
C TRP A 477 -0.62 -17.65 -21.45
N ARG A 478 0.24 -16.63 -21.61
CA ARG A 478 0.12 -15.64 -22.69
C ARG A 478 1.45 -15.41 -23.39
N GLY A 479 1.55 -15.78 -24.67
CA GLY A 479 2.70 -15.46 -25.51
C GLY A 479 2.95 -13.95 -25.62
N ASP A 480 1.88 -13.16 -25.73
CA ASP A 480 1.92 -11.70 -25.81
C ASP A 480 2.56 -11.03 -24.58
N ALA A 481 2.53 -11.68 -23.42
CA ALA A 481 3.08 -11.11 -22.18
C ALA A 481 4.59 -10.85 -22.28
N GLY A 482 5.32 -11.61 -23.12
CA GLY A 482 6.74 -11.40 -23.38
C GLY A 482 7.05 -10.01 -23.94
N MET A 483 6.10 -9.38 -24.63
CA MET A 483 6.27 -8.03 -25.18
C MET A 483 6.53 -6.98 -24.09
N LEU A 484 5.98 -7.16 -22.88
CA LEU A 484 6.21 -6.27 -21.74
C LEU A 484 7.65 -6.31 -21.21
N PHE A 485 8.38 -7.38 -21.55
CA PHE A 485 9.78 -7.60 -21.15
C PHE A 485 10.74 -7.42 -22.33
N GLY A 486 10.31 -6.70 -23.35
CA GLY A 486 11.13 -6.35 -24.50
C GLY A 486 11.29 -7.45 -25.56
N ARG A 487 10.48 -8.52 -25.51
CA ARG A 487 10.51 -9.64 -26.48
C ARG A 487 9.83 -9.30 -27.82
N ALA A 488 10.06 -8.09 -28.32
CA ALA A 488 9.65 -7.70 -29.66
C ALA A 488 10.67 -8.24 -30.69
N SER A 489 10.19 -8.72 -31.83
CA SER A 489 11.01 -9.16 -32.96
C SER A 489 11.15 -8.08 -34.03
N HIS A 490 10.16 -7.21 -34.17
CA HIS A 490 10.17 -6.12 -35.14
C HIS A 490 9.55 -4.84 -34.57
N LEU A 491 9.82 -3.73 -35.24
CA LEU A 491 9.34 -2.41 -34.90
C LEU A 491 8.96 -1.67 -36.18
N ASP A 492 7.96 -0.82 -36.12
CA ASP A 492 7.72 0.21 -37.14
C ASP A 492 7.43 1.56 -36.47
N ASP A 493 7.01 2.56 -37.25
CA ASP A 493 6.72 3.89 -36.72
C ASP A 493 5.58 3.88 -35.68
N GLY A 494 4.65 2.93 -35.77
CA GLY A 494 3.41 2.91 -35.00
C GLY A 494 3.40 1.92 -33.82
N ARG A 495 4.09 0.77 -33.90
CA ARG A 495 4.06 -0.25 -32.84
C ARG A 495 5.21 -1.25 -32.91
N ALA A 496 5.33 -2.06 -31.85
CA ALA A 496 6.22 -3.21 -31.79
C ALA A 496 5.46 -4.51 -32.14
N TYR A 497 6.18 -5.47 -32.72
CA TYR A 497 5.66 -6.78 -33.12
C TYR A 497 6.44 -7.87 -32.39
N GLY A 498 5.74 -8.91 -31.93
CA GLY A 498 6.32 -10.05 -31.23
C GLY A 498 6.01 -11.33 -32.00
N VAL A 499 6.35 -12.46 -31.41
CA VAL A 499 6.11 -13.79 -32.00
C VAL A 499 4.63 -14.13 -32.22
N MET A 500 3.72 -13.43 -31.53
CA MET A 500 2.27 -13.58 -31.65
C MET A 500 1.66 -12.64 -32.71
N HIS A 501 2.49 -11.87 -33.41
CA HIS A 501 2.05 -10.85 -34.36
C HIS A 501 2.67 -11.09 -35.74
N ASP A 502 1.89 -10.84 -36.79
CA ASP A 502 2.43 -10.76 -38.15
C ASP A 502 3.02 -9.37 -38.41
N PRO A 503 4.34 -9.23 -38.63
CA PRO A 503 4.95 -7.96 -38.99
C PRO A 503 4.60 -7.58 -40.45
N PRO A 504 4.18 -6.34 -40.73
CA PRO A 504 3.93 -5.88 -42.09
C PRO A 504 5.23 -5.78 -42.88
N LYS A 505 5.11 -5.84 -44.22
CA LYS A 505 6.21 -5.55 -45.15
C LYS A 505 6.69 -4.10 -44.93
N GLY A 506 7.82 -3.93 -44.24
CA GLY A 506 8.39 -2.63 -43.86
C GLY A 506 8.71 -2.48 -42.36
N ALA A 507 8.21 -3.38 -41.51
CA ALA A 507 8.64 -3.41 -40.12
C ALA A 507 10.12 -3.83 -40.03
N ARG A 508 10.93 -3.05 -39.31
CA ARG A 508 12.36 -3.29 -39.15
C ARG A 508 12.62 -4.35 -38.08
N PRO A 509 13.53 -5.31 -38.32
CA PRO A 509 13.85 -6.34 -37.33
C PRO A 509 14.60 -5.76 -36.13
N LEU A 510 14.33 -6.31 -34.96
CA LEU A 510 15.00 -6.02 -33.69
C LEU A 510 15.71 -7.29 -33.20
N THR A 511 16.96 -7.48 -33.61
CA THR A 511 17.74 -8.69 -33.27
C THR A 511 17.95 -8.90 -31.77
N GLN A 512 18.00 -7.81 -31.00
CA GLN A 512 18.14 -7.82 -29.54
C GLN A 512 16.81 -7.54 -28.81
N GLY A 513 15.71 -7.36 -29.54
CA GLY A 513 14.43 -6.89 -29.02
C GLY A 513 14.47 -5.44 -28.52
N LEU A 514 13.43 -5.07 -27.77
CA LEU A 514 13.40 -3.80 -27.04
C LEU A 514 14.10 -3.98 -25.69
N TYR A 515 14.54 -2.88 -25.09
CA TYR A 515 15.02 -2.95 -23.72
C TYR A 515 13.88 -3.39 -22.78
N PRO A 516 14.14 -4.32 -21.84
CA PRO A 516 13.16 -4.64 -20.81
C PRO A 516 12.95 -3.47 -19.83
N PRO A 517 11.97 -3.60 -18.91
CA PRO A 517 11.81 -2.70 -17.78
C PRO A 517 13.10 -2.58 -16.96
N GLU A 518 13.42 -1.34 -16.58
CA GLU A 518 14.67 -1.01 -15.91
C GLU A 518 14.46 -0.47 -14.49
N LEU A 519 13.25 -0.02 -14.18
CA LEU A 519 12.81 0.38 -12.84
C LEU A 519 11.55 -0.39 -12.45
N ILE A 520 11.58 -1.03 -11.29
CA ILE A 520 10.44 -1.73 -10.71
C ILE A 520 10.12 -1.06 -9.37
N ILE A 521 8.86 -0.63 -9.21
CA ILE A 521 8.38 0.00 -7.98
C ILE A 521 7.33 -0.90 -7.35
N GLN A 522 7.58 -1.27 -6.09
CA GLN A 522 6.63 -1.97 -5.23
C GLN A 522 6.05 -1.02 -4.20
N ASP A 523 4.82 -0.56 -4.40
CA ASP A 523 4.13 0.24 -3.39
C ASP A 523 3.38 -0.65 -2.40
N GLU A 524 3.18 -0.13 -1.18
CA GLU A 524 2.59 -0.85 -0.05
C GLU A 524 3.20 -2.23 0.18
N LEU A 525 4.54 -2.29 0.30
CA LEU A 525 5.31 -3.54 0.44
C LEU A 525 4.78 -4.48 1.55
N HIS A 526 4.23 -3.92 2.63
CA HIS A 526 3.65 -4.69 3.74
C HIS A 526 2.48 -5.59 3.32
N LEU A 527 1.80 -5.27 2.20
CA LEU A 527 0.71 -6.09 1.66
C LEU A 527 1.23 -7.36 0.96
N ILE A 528 2.54 -7.41 0.63
CA ILE A 528 3.18 -8.59 0.03
C ILE A 528 3.74 -9.47 1.14
N SER A 529 2.85 -10.11 1.88
CA SER A 529 3.20 -10.96 3.01
C SER A 529 2.43 -12.28 2.99
N GLY A 530 2.86 -13.24 3.83
CA GLY A 530 2.17 -14.51 4.01
C GLY A 530 2.09 -15.33 2.71
N PRO A 531 0.94 -16.00 2.44
CA PRO A 531 0.78 -16.84 1.25
C PRO A 531 0.91 -16.07 -0.07
N LEU A 532 0.34 -14.87 -0.15
CA LEU A 532 0.42 -14.04 -1.35
C LEU A 532 1.87 -13.64 -1.63
N GLY A 533 2.56 -13.07 -0.62
CA GLY A 533 3.95 -12.66 -0.78
C GLY A 533 4.89 -13.82 -1.10
N THR A 534 4.57 -15.01 -0.61
CA THR A 534 5.30 -16.24 -0.91
C THR A 534 5.19 -16.64 -2.39
N MET A 535 3.99 -16.65 -2.98
CA MET A 535 3.81 -16.89 -4.42
C MET A 535 4.44 -15.79 -5.27
N VAL A 536 4.28 -14.52 -4.87
CA VAL A 536 4.88 -13.38 -5.56
C VAL A 536 6.39 -13.52 -5.62
N GLY A 537 7.07 -13.79 -4.49
CA GLY A 537 8.52 -13.94 -4.47
C GLY A 537 9.05 -15.04 -5.38
N LEU A 538 8.25 -16.07 -5.68
CA LEU A 538 8.63 -17.12 -6.61
C LEU A 538 8.56 -16.61 -8.05
N TYR A 539 7.44 -16.00 -8.45
CA TYR A 539 7.26 -15.40 -9.77
C TYR A 539 8.16 -14.18 -10.03
N GLU A 540 8.59 -13.48 -8.98
CA GLU A 540 9.60 -12.43 -9.09
C GLU A 540 10.91 -12.94 -9.67
N THR A 541 11.21 -14.24 -9.52
CA THR A 541 12.36 -14.85 -10.20
C THR A 541 12.24 -14.71 -11.71
N ALA A 542 11.04 -14.94 -12.27
CA ALA A 542 10.80 -14.79 -13.69
C ALA A 542 10.85 -13.32 -14.13
N ILE A 543 10.28 -12.42 -13.34
CA ILE A 543 10.31 -10.97 -13.64
C ILE A 543 11.75 -10.45 -13.63
N ASP A 544 12.53 -10.75 -12.59
CA ASP A 544 13.93 -10.32 -12.46
C ASP A 544 14.78 -10.90 -13.62
N TYR A 545 14.57 -12.17 -13.96
CA TYR A 545 15.23 -12.83 -15.09
C TYR A 545 14.88 -12.20 -16.44
N LEU A 546 13.60 -11.94 -16.71
CA LEU A 546 13.14 -11.36 -17.96
C LEU A 546 13.50 -9.87 -18.09
N CYS A 547 13.66 -9.17 -16.96
CA CYS A 547 14.13 -7.80 -16.93
C CYS A 547 15.66 -7.67 -16.99
N ALA A 548 16.41 -8.76 -16.79
CA ALA A 548 17.86 -8.74 -16.83
C ALA A 548 18.37 -8.55 -18.26
N ARG A 549 19.41 -7.73 -18.41
CA ARG A 549 20.09 -7.43 -19.67
C ARG A 549 21.52 -7.94 -19.64
N LYS A 550 22.06 -8.36 -20.78
CA LYS A 550 23.50 -8.52 -20.95
C LYS A 550 24.04 -7.26 -21.60
N ILE A 551 24.86 -6.50 -20.88
CA ILE A 551 25.53 -5.28 -21.37
C ILE A 551 27.02 -5.49 -21.10
N ASP A 552 27.84 -5.41 -22.15
CA ASP A 552 29.30 -5.63 -22.10
C ASP A 552 29.69 -6.96 -21.44
N GLY A 553 28.93 -8.02 -21.73
CA GLY A 553 29.14 -9.36 -21.15
C GLY A 553 28.58 -9.55 -19.74
N GLU A 554 28.18 -8.48 -19.04
CA GLU A 554 27.67 -8.53 -17.68
C GLU A 554 26.14 -8.52 -17.59
N THR A 555 25.59 -9.24 -16.62
CA THR A 555 24.14 -9.24 -16.35
C THR A 555 23.74 -8.04 -15.49
N ARG A 556 23.02 -7.10 -16.11
CA ARG A 556 22.46 -5.90 -15.50
C ARG A 556 21.00 -6.13 -15.15
N VAL A 557 20.63 -5.84 -13.91
CA VAL A 557 19.28 -6.07 -13.37
C VAL A 557 18.48 -4.77 -13.26
N PRO A 558 17.13 -4.83 -13.17
CA PRO A 558 16.32 -3.65 -12.90
C PRO A 558 16.62 -3.09 -11.50
N LYS A 559 16.56 -1.76 -11.40
CA LYS A 559 16.56 -1.04 -10.11
C LYS A 559 15.22 -1.29 -9.43
N VAL A 560 15.24 -1.61 -8.14
CA VAL A 560 14.02 -1.84 -7.35
C VAL A 560 13.85 -0.71 -6.34
N VAL A 561 12.65 -0.16 -6.29
CA VAL A 561 12.22 0.80 -5.27
C VAL A 561 10.99 0.23 -4.58
N CYS A 562 10.91 0.37 -3.28
CA CYS A 562 9.77 -0.05 -2.47
C CYS A 562 9.22 1.14 -1.69
N SER A 563 7.94 1.13 -1.35
CA SER A 563 7.36 2.08 -0.40
C SER A 563 6.43 1.40 0.59
N THR A 564 6.46 1.88 1.84
CA THR A 564 5.54 1.43 2.89
C THR A 564 5.42 2.49 3.99
N ALA A 565 4.36 2.42 4.81
CA ALA A 565 4.22 3.23 6.03
C ALA A 565 4.55 2.43 7.30
N THR A 566 4.42 1.12 7.24
CA THR A 566 4.68 0.21 8.36
C THR A 566 5.42 -1.01 7.81
N VAL A 567 6.51 -1.40 8.46
CA VAL A 567 7.22 -2.64 8.15
C VAL A 567 8.14 -3.01 9.29
N ARG A 568 8.35 -4.31 9.47
CA ARG A 568 9.38 -4.90 10.33
C ARG A 568 9.97 -6.11 9.62
N ARG A 569 11.28 -6.31 9.77
CA ARG A 569 12.08 -7.30 9.03
C ARG A 569 11.96 -7.13 7.51
N ALA A 570 11.98 -5.86 7.08
CA ALA A 570 11.88 -5.48 5.69
C ALA A 570 13.08 -5.99 4.87
N ARG A 571 14.26 -6.08 5.50
CA ARG A 571 15.51 -6.52 4.86
C ARG A 571 15.39 -7.95 4.36
N GLU A 572 14.93 -8.87 5.22
CA GLU A 572 14.73 -10.27 4.85
C GLU A 572 13.57 -10.45 3.88
N GLN A 573 12.49 -9.68 4.03
CA GLN A 573 11.37 -9.69 3.09
C GLN A 573 11.84 -9.28 1.68
N ILE A 574 12.58 -8.17 1.56
CA ILE A 574 13.12 -7.68 0.28
C ILE A 574 14.14 -8.67 -0.30
N ARG A 575 14.98 -9.29 0.51
CA ARG A 575 15.90 -10.33 0.04
C ARG A 575 15.15 -11.55 -0.50
N ALA A 576 14.12 -12.00 0.20
CA ALA A 576 13.32 -13.15 -0.23
C ALA A 576 12.50 -12.85 -1.50
N LEU A 577 11.94 -11.64 -1.63
CA LEU A 577 11.16 -11.25 -2.80
C LEU A 577 12.03 -10.88 -4.00
N PHE A 578 13.04 -10.05 -3.81
CA PHE A 578 13.78 -9.37 -4.88
C PHE A 578 15.27 -9.76 -4.96
N GLN A 579 15.82 -10.46 -3.97
CA GLN A 579 17.26 -10.78 -3.87
C GLN A 579 18.11 -9.53 -4.04
N ARG A 580 17.76 -8.49 -3.28
CA ARG A 580 18.45 -7.22 -3.20
C ARG A 580 18.84 -6.94 -1.76
N GLU A 581 19.92 -6.20 -1.58
CA GLU A 581 20.21 -5.56 -0.30
C GLU A 581 19.23 -4.40 -0.10
N MET A 582 18.74 -4.21 1.12
CA MET A 582 17.81 -3.12 1.42
C MET A 582 18.56 -1.90 1.94
N ALA A 583 18.21 -0.73 1.43
CA ALA A 583 18.50 0.56 2.07
C ALA A 583 17.18 1.25 2.45
N ILE A 584 17.01 1.61 3.71
CA ILE A 584 15.83 2.37 4.17
C ILE A 584 16.06 3.86 3.96
N PHE A 585 15.04 4.55 3.43
CA PHE A 585 15.08 6.00 3.24
C PHE A 585 13.81 6.69 3.74
N PRO A 586 13.91 7.77 4.53
CA PRO A 586 15.14 8.27 5.14
C PRO A 586 15.68 7.30 6.21
N PRO A 587 17.00 7.27 6.44
CA PRO A 587 17.58 6.60 7.61
C PRO A 587 16.95 7.11 8.90
N ARG A 588 16.83 6.21 9.89
CA ARG A 588 16.21 6.55 11.18
C ARG A 588 17.18 7.36 12.03
N GLY A 589 16.67 8.38 12.72
CA GLY A 589 17.40 9.03 13.81
C GLY A 589 17.32 8.21 15.09
N ILE A 590 17.95 8.71 16.16
CA ILE A 590 17.94 8.03 17.46
C ILE A 590 16.62 8.20 18.23
N ASN A 591 15.79 9.17 17.84
CA ASN A 591 14.52 9.48 18.49
C ASN A 591 13.34 9.18 17.58
N ASP A 592 12.25 8.65 18.15
CA ASP A 592 11.00 8.47 17.43
C ASP A 592 10.49 9.80 16.82
N GLY A 593 10.01 9.72 15.59
CA GLY A 593 9.51 10.87 14.84
C GLY A 593 10.54 11.89 14.36
N ASN A 594 11.86 11.68 14.54
CA ASN A 594 12.91 12.56 14.01
C ASN A 594 13.87 11.80 13.06
N ASN A 595 13.86 12.18 11.79
CA ASN A 595 14.68 11.55 10.74
C ASN A 595 15.36 12.58 9.81
N PHE A 596 15.70 13.77 10.35
CA PHE A 596 16.14 14.97 9.62
C PHE A 596 15.07 15.61 8.73
N PHE A 597 14.41 14.83 7.88
CA PHE A 597 13.44 15.34 6.92
C PHE A 597 12.08 15.66 7.54
N SER A 598 11.85 15.18 8.75
CA SER A 598 10.59 15.30 9.46
C SER A 598 10.76 15.22 10.97
N THR A 599 9.91 15.96 11.69
CA THR A 599 9.87 16.02 13.15
C THR A 599 8.43 15.99 13.66
N ILE A 600 8.23 15.64 14.93
CA ILE A 600 6.92 15.69 15.57
C ILE A 600 6.43 17.15 15.63
N ASN A 601 5.15 17.36 15.34
CA ASN A 601 4.50 18.66 15.47
C ASN A 601 3.82 18.78 16.84
N ASP A 602 4.48 19.47 17.77
CA ASP A 602 3.95 19.69 19.12
C ASP A 602 2.94 20.83 19.22
N LYS A 603 2.78 21.64 18.16
CA LYS A 603 1.94 22.85 18.20
C LYS A 603 0.49 22.60 17.82
N ASP A 604 0.25 21.68 16.88
CA ASP A 604 -1.08 21.41 16.37
C ASP A 604 -1.70 20.15 17.02
N PRO A 605 -3.04 20.10 17.15
CA PRO A 605 -3.71 18.88 17.59
C PRO A 605 -3.50 17.76 16.59
N GLY A 606 -3.14 16.58 17.08
CA GLY A 606 -2.98 15.37 16.29
C GLY A 606 -4.25 14.52 16.28
N ARG A 607 -4.05 13.20 16.36
CA ARG A 607 -5.14 12.22 16.42
C ARG A 607 -5.32 11.70 17.83
N MET A 608 -6.49 11.95 18.40
CA MET A 608 -6.89 11.45 19.70
C MET A 608 -7.43 10.01 19.58
N TYR A 609 -6.80 9.08 20.27
CA TYR A 609 -7.27 7.71 20.45
C TYR A 609 -7.97 7.58 21.80
N ILE A 610 -9.13 6.94 21.84
CA ILE A 610 -9.90 6.66 23.06
C ILE A 610 -10.28 5.18 23.12
N GLY A 611 -9.99 4.52 24.25
CA GLY A 611 -10.40 3.15 24.50
C GLY A 611 -11.75 3.08 25.21
N VAL A 612 -12.66 2.24 24.72
CA VAL A 612 -13.97 2.01 25.35
C VAL A 612 -14.16 0.52 25.56
N ALA A 613 -14.20 0.08 26.82
CA ALA A 613 -14.56 -1.29 27.18
C ALA A 613 -15.62 -1.26 28.30
N ALA A 614 -16.60 -2.17 28.23
CA ALA A 614 -17.64 -2.29 29.24
C ALA A 614 -17.76 -3.77 29.66
N PRO A 615 -17.06 -4.19 30.74
CA PRO A 615 -17.22 -5.54 31.30
C PRO A 615 -18.70 -5.88 31.53
N GLY A 616 -19.11 -7.10 31.14
CA GLY A 616 -20.49 -7.56 31.28
C GLY A 616 -21.48 -7.04 30.23
N ARG A 617 -21.04 -6.24 29.24
CA ARG A 617 -21.87 -5.82 28.11
C ARG A 617 -21.34 -6.39 26.79
N ALA A 618 -22.25 -6.75 25.89
CA ALA A 618 -21.89 -7.21 24.56
C ALA A 618 -21.25 -6.08 23.74
N LEU A 619 -20.19 -6.39 22.99
CA LEU A 619 -19.47 -5.42 22.16
C LEU A 619 -20.39 -4.62 21.22
N ARG A 620 -21.39 -5.29 20.62
CA ARG A 620 -22.38 -4.63 19.74
C ARG A 620 -23.12 -3.49 20.45
N ALA A 621 -23.53 -3.71 21.70
CA ALA A 621 -24.24 -2.69 22.48
C ALA A 621 -23.32 -1.50 22.82
N VAL A 622 -22.03 -1.76 23.06
CA VAL A 622 -21.02 -0.71 23.25
C VAL A 622 -20.83 0.09 21.96
N SER A 623 -20.70 -0.58 20.81
CA SER A 623 -20.56 0.06 19.50
C SER A 623 -21.79 0.93 19.15
N VAL A 624 -23.02 0.42 19.31
CA VAL A 624 -24.24 1.19 19.03
C VAL A 624 -24.31 2.49 19.85
N ARG A 625 -24.02 2.42 21.16
CA ARG A 625 -24.01 3.61 22.04
C ARG A 625 -22.92 4.59 21.64
N THR A 626 -21.75 4.09 21.27
CA THR A 626 -20.62 4.90 20.82
C THR A 626 -20.96 5.64 19.52
N TYR A 627 -21.51 4.93 18.52
CA TYR A 627 -21.94 5.51 17.26
C TYR A 627 -22.98 6.60 17.47
N ALA A 628 -24.03 6.30 18.25
CA ALA A 628 -25.11 7.24 18.48
C ALA A 628 -24.62 8.52 19.18
N THR A 629 -23.78 8.38 20.19
CA THR A 629 -23.20 9.51 20.94
C THR A 629 -22.34 10.39 20.04
N LEU A 630 -21.45 9.80 19.24
CA LEU A 630 -20.54 10.56 18.37
C LEU A 630 -21.27 11.26 17.23
N LEU A 631 -22.24 10.59 16.59
CA LEU A 631 -23.05 11.17 15.51
C LEU A 631 -23.91 12.34 15.99
N ALA A 632 -24.50 12.21 17.19
CA ALA A 632 -25.31 13.26 17.79
C ALA A 632 -24.44 14.44 18.29
N ALA A 633 -23.24 14.16 18.80
CA ALA A 633 -22.27 15.20 19.18
C ALA A 633 -21.77 15.99 17.97
N ALA A 634 -21.41 15.30 16.87
CA ALA A 634 -21.03 15.98 15.63
C ALA A 634 -22.14 16.93 15.13
N GLN A 635 -23.40 16.49 15.18
CA GLN A 635 -24.54 17.33 14.79
C GLN A 635 -24.67 18.60 15.63
N LYS A 636 -24.37 18.54 16.93
CA LYS A 636 -24.47 19.69 17.84
C LYS A 636 -23.52 20.82 17.44
N HIS A 637 -22.35 20.47 16.89
CA HIS A 637 -21.30 21.42 16.54
C HIS A 637 -21.29 21.83 15.07
N PHE A 638 -22.12 21.20 14.23
CA PHE A 638 -22.22 21.51 12.80
C PHE A 638 -23.24 22.61 12.54
N ASP A 639 -22.83 23.65 11.80
CA ASP A 639 -23.71 24.71 11.33
C ASP A 639 -24.03 24.50 9.83
N PRO A 640 -25.28 24.19 9.46
CA PRO A 640 -25.68 24.04 8.06
C PRO A 640 -25.50 25.30 7.20
N LYS A 641 -25.40 26.47 7.82
CA LYS A 641 -25.16 27.76 7.16
C LYS A 641 -23.73 28.27 7.39
N GLY A 642 -22.88 27.47 8.03
CA GLY A 642 -21.50 27.79 8.34
C GLY A 642 -20.60 27.76 7.10
N ALA A 643 -19.35 28.18 7.28
CA ALA A 643 -18.34 28.15 6.23
C ALA A 643 -18.03 26.70 5.76
N LEU A 644 -17.54 26.57 4.53
CA LEU A 644 -17.18 25.28 3.94
C LEU A 644 -16.04 24.56 4.66
N ASP A 645 -15.19 25.30 5.37
CA ASP A 645 -14.04 24.84 6.13
C ASP A 645 -14.35 24.72 7.64
N GLN A 646 -15.63 24.71 8.02
CA GLN A 646 -16.02 24.58 9.43
C GLN A 646 -15.43 23.30 10.06
N PRO A 647 -14.87 23.38 11.29
CA PRO A 647 -14.21 22.23 11.92
C PRO A 647 -15.10 21.01 12.16
N ALA A 648 -16.42 21.17 12.16
CA ALA A 648 -17.37 20.09 12.45
C ALA A 648 -17.62 19.15 11.26
N ASP A 649 -17.46 19.60 10.01
CA ASP A 649 -17.76 18.80 8.81
C ASP A 649 -17.00 17.45 8.77
N PRO A 650 -15.69 17.39 9.08
CA PRO A 650 -14.93 16.15 9.17
C PRO A 650 -15.53 15.07 10.08
N TYR A 651 -16.21 15.48 11.16
CA TYR A 651 -16.79 14.58 12.15
C TYR A 651 -18.23 14.18 11.81
N MET A 652 -18.82 14.81 10.81
CA MET A 652 -20.18 14.48 10.37
C MET A 652 -20.24 13.15 9.63
N THR A 653 -19.11 12.59 9.17
CA THR A 653 -19.05 11.23 8.60
C THR A 653 -18.35 10.30 9.58
N LEU A 654 -19.08 9.30 10.09
CA LEU A 654 -18.50 8.28 10.97
C LEU A 654 -18.01 7.09 10.14
N VAL A 655 -16.71 6.80 10.26
CA VAL A 655 -16.09 5.61 9.67
C VAL A 655 -16.08 4.45 10.67
N GLY A 656 -16.82 3.38 10.37
CA GLY A 656 -16.84 2.17 11.18
C GLY A 656 -15.88 1.11 10.66
N TYR A 657 -14.82 0.79 11.41
CA TYR A 657 -13.84 -0.23 11.02
C TYR A 657 -14.11 -1.60 11.65
N PHE A 658 -14.03 -2.65 10.83
CA PHE A 658 -14.26 -4.04 11.24
C PHE A 658 -13.19 -5.00 10.73
N ASN A 659 -12.75 -5.90 11.61
CA ASN A 659 -11.80 -6.96 11.30
C ASN A 659 -12.42 -8.13 10.52
N SER A 660 -13.76 -8.23 10.50
CA SER A 660 -14.48 -9.31 9.83
C SER A 660 -15.72 -8.80 9.12
N LEU A 661 -15.96 -9.30 7.91
CA LEU A 661 -17.17 -8.98 7.14
C LEU A 661 -18.45 -9.45 7.85
N ARG A 662 -18.34 -10.47 8.73
CA ARG A 662 -19.45 -10.94 9.55
C ARG A 662 -19.86 -9.92 10.63
N GLU A 663 -18.89 -9.36 11.35
CA GLU A 663 -19.17 -8.33 12.36
C GLU A 663 -19.69 -7.05 11.69
N LEU A 664 -19.11 -6.68 10.53
CA LEU A 664 -19.56 -5.56 9.71
C LEU A 664 -21.03 -5.70 9.29
N GLY A 665 -21.41 -6.84 8.70
CA GLY A 665 -22.79 -7.08 8.27
C GLY A 665 -23.79 -7.03 9.43
N GLY A 666 -23.40 -7.48 10.62
CA GLY A 666 -24.19 -7.32 11.84
C GLY A 666 -24.35 -5.86 12.24
N MET A 667 -23.28 -5.06 12.16
CA MET A 667 -23.35 -3.63 12.47
C MET A 667 -24.17 -2.85 11.45
N ARG A 668 -24.13 -3.22 10.16
CA ARG A 668 -24.95 -2.57 9.13
C ARG A 668 -26.42 -2.53 9.50
N ARG A 669 -26.99 -3.67 9.89
CA ARG A 669 -28.39 -3.76 10.35
C ARG A 669 -28.65 -2.90 11.58
N LEU A 670 -27.71 -2.87 12.53
CA LEU A 670 -27.82 -2.03 13.72
C LEU A 670 -27.76 -0.53 13.40
N VAL A 671 -27.00 -0.13 12.36
CA VAL A 671 -26.97 1.26 11.90
C VAL A 671 -28.28 1.65 11.23
N GLU A 672 -28.79 0.79 10.36
CA GLU A 672 -30.03 1.00 9.60
C GLU A 672 -31.27 1.17 10.50
N ASP A 673 -31.27 0.53 11.67
CA ASP A 673 -32.40 0.52 12.62
C ASP A 673 -32.07 1.22 13.96
N GLU A 674 -31.30 0.58 14.84
CA GLU A 674 -31.14 1.02 16.23
C GLU A 674 -30.36 2.33 16.37
N VAL A 675 -29.22 2.49 15.68
CA VAL A 675 -28.43 3.74 15.74
C VAL A 675 -29.23 4.89 15.14
N ARG A 676 -29.86 4.68 13.98
CA ARG A 676 -30.69 5.68 13.31
C ARG A 676 -31.82 6.17 14.22
N THR A 677 -32.52 5.25 14.87
CA THR A 677 -33.60 5.59 15.81
C THR A 677 -33.08 6.35 17.02
N ARG A 678 -31.98 5.89 17.64
CA ARG A 678 -31.38 6.55 18.81
C ARG A 678 -30.88 7.96 18.51
N VAL A 679 -30.31 8.18 17.34
CA VAL A 679 -29.73 9.49 16.96
C VAL A 679 -30.82 10.48 16.54
N ALA A 680 -31.92 10.01 15.95
CA ALA A 680 -33.04 10.86 15.55
C ALA A 680 -33.77 11.50 16.74
N ASP A 681 -33.69 10.89 17.93
CA ASP A 681 -34.38 11.30 19.15
C ASP A 681 -33.44 11.34 20.38
N PHE A 682 -32.16 11.65 20.14
CA PHE A 682 -31.11 11.60 21.17
C PHE A 682 -31.31 12.65 22.27
N ALA A 683 -31.73 13.86 21.90
CA ALA A 683 -31.85 15.01 22.78
C ALA A 683 -33.21 15.11 23.47
N ASP A 684 -34.27 14.55 22.86
CA ASP A 684 -35.66 14.81 23.23
C ASP A 684 -36.47 13.55 23.61
N GLY A 685 -35.90 12.35 23.44
CA GLY A 685 -36.59 11.08 23.66
C GLY A 685 -36.30 10.35 24.97
N GLY A 686 -36.81 9.11 25.09
CA GLY A 686 -36.57 8.21 26.22
C GLY A 686 -35.09 7.79 26.43
N TYR A 687 -34.20 8.21 25.52
CA TYR A 687 -32.75 8.02 25.61
C TYR A 687 -31.98 9.29 25.99
N ALA A 688 -32.66 10.42 26.24
CA ALA A 688 -32.07 11.69 26.59
C ALA A 688 -31.37 11.65 27.97
N LYS A 689 -30.16 11.08 27.99
CA LYS A 689 -29.31 11.05 29.19
C LYS A 689 -28.54 12.35 29.30
N ARG A 690 -29.18 13.35 29.92
CA ARG A 690 -28.56 14.62 30.27
C ARG A 690 -27.75 14.46 31.57
N PRO A 691 -26.74 15.32 31.82
CA PRO A 691 -26.10 15.38 33.13
C PRO A 691 -27.14 15.55 34.23
N HIS A 692 -26.87 14.95 35.39
CA HIS A 692 -27.75 15.04 36.53
C HIS A 692 -28.03 16.51 36.89
N TYR A 693 -29.31 16.87 37.05
CA TYR A 693 -29.80 18.25 37.28
C TYR A 693 -29.58 19.26 36.13
N PHE A 694 -29.21 18.84 34.92
CA PHE A 694 -29.10 19.77 33.80
C PHE A 694 -30.47 20.18 33.25
N VAL A 695 -30.75 21.49 33.25
CA VAL A 695 -31.98 22.10 32.72
C VAL A 695 -31.66 22.79 31.38
N GLY A 696 -32.44 22.49 30.34
CA GLY A 696 -32.26 23.05 29.00
C GLY A 696 -31.94 22.00 27.92
N PRO A 697 -31.70 22.44 26.67
CA PRO A 697 -31.40 21.53 25.56
C PRO A 697 -30.09 20.78 25.79
N HIS A 698 -29.99 19.55 25.27
CA HIS A 698 -28.83 18.70 25.53
C HIS A 698 -27.50 19.45 25.25
N PRO A 699 -26.55 19.48 26.22
CA PRO A 699 -25.38 20.36 26.14
C PRO A 699 -24.37 19.92 25.06
N TRP A 700 -24.26 18.61 24.81
CA TRP A 700 -23.19 18.04 23.98
C TRP A 700 -23.67 17.28 22.73
N ALA A 701 -24.96 17.27 22.44
CA ALA A 701 -25.53 16.42 21.39
C ALA A 701 -26.82 17.04 20.85
N ALA A 702 -27.14 16.74 19.61
CA ALA A 702 -28.38 17.16 18.94
C ALA A 702 -28.94 16.01 18.09
N ASN A 703 -30.25 16.04 17.85
CA ASN A 703 -30.93 15.05 17.03
C ASN A 703 -30.45 15.11 15.58
N ARG A 704 -30.29 13.94 14.96
CA ARG A 704 -29.90 13.84 13.54
C ARG A 704 -30.63 12.71 12.84
N LYS A 705 -31.15 13.01 11.64
CA LYS A 705 -31.75 12.00 10.77
C LYS A 705 -30.67 11.40 9.87
N LEU A 706 -30.36 10.12 10.09
CA LEU A 706 -29.35 9.41 9.30
C LEU A 706 -29.93 8.82 8.00
N THR A 707 -29.12 8.84 6.95
CA THR A 707 -29.28 8.06 5.72
C THR A 707 -28.78 6.62 5.90
N LEU A 708 -29.05 5.75 4.93
CA LEU A 708 -28.50 4.40 4.93
C LEU A 708 -26.96 4.43 4.85
N PRO A 709 -26.27 3.50 5.55
CA PRO A 709 -24.82 3.42 5.51
C PRO A 709 -24.32 2.89 4.17
N ALA A 710 -23.14 3.35 3.75
CA ALA A 710 -22.39 2.74 2.64
C ALA A 710 -21.38 1.70 3.16
N GLU A 711 -20.95 0.80 2.29
CA GLU A 711 -19.90 -0.19 2.59
C GLU A 711 -18.63 0.08 1.77
N LEU A 712 -17.47 -0.12 2.40
CA LEU A 712 -16.17 -0.15 1.74
C LEU A 712 -15.51 -1.50 2.00
N THR A 713 -15.97 -2.52 1.28
CA THR A 713 -15.56 -3.92 1.45
C THR A 713 -15.27 -4.60 0.12
N SER A 714 -14.60 -5.74 0.15
CA SER A 714 -14.23 -6.48 -1.07
C SER A 714 -15.43 -7.10 -1.80
N ARG A 715 -16.64 -6.98 -1.24
CA ARG A 715 -17.89 -7.46 -1.83
C ARG A 715 -18.55 -6.41 -2.71
N GLU A 716 -18.25 -5.13 -2.49
CA GLU A 716 -18.81 -4.05 -3.29
C GLU A 716 -18.16 -4.02 -4.68
N SER A 717 -18.97 -3.69 -5.69
CA SER A 717 -18.46 -3.52 -7.05
C SER A 717 -17.53 -2.32 -7.13
N THR A 718 -16.61 -2.33 -8.12
CA THR A 718 -15.69 -1.22 -8.36
C THR A 718 -16.43 0.11 -8.50
N ASP A 719 -17.59 0.13 -9.16
CA ASP A 719 -18.35 1.35 -9.40
C ASP A 719 -19.04 1.88 -8.13
N ARG A 720 -19.58 0.99 -7.28
CA ARG A 720 -20.09 1.40 -5.96
C ARG A 720 -19.01 1.94 -5.05
N ILE A 721 -17.81 1.37 -5.12
CA ILE A 721 -16.65 1.88 -4.37
C ILE A 721 -16.27 3.29 -4.86
N LYS A 722 -16.29 3.53 -6.18
CA LYS A 722 -16.05 4.87 -6.75
C LYS A 722 -17.09 5.88 -6.27
N GLU A 723 -18.37 5.53 -6.34
CA GLU A 723 -19.48 6.38 -5.86
C GLU A 723 -19.32 6.69 -4.36
N THR A 724 -19.08 5.65 -3.55
CA THR A 724 -18.87 5.79 -2.10
C THR A 724 -17.70 6.72 -1.82
N LYS A 725 -16.58 6.58 -2.53
CA LYS A 725 -15.41 7.45 -2.38
C LYS A 725 -15.74 8.91 -2.72
N GLN A 726 -16.45 9.16 -3.83
CA GLN A 726 -16.86 10.50 -4.23
C GLN A 726 -17.73 11.14 -3.14
N ARG A 727 -18.69 10.40 -2.60
CA ARG A 727 -19.57 10.85 -1.51
C ARG A 727 -18.85 11.02 -0.17
N LEU A 728 -17.78 10.26 0.08
CA LEU A 728 -16.90 10.48 1.22
C LEU A 728 -16.11 11.80 1.08
N GLY A 729 -15.75 12.19 -0.15
CA GLY A 729 -15.11 13.47 -0.43
C GLY A 729 -16.02 14.70 -0.27
N ALA A 730 -17.33 14.54 -0.50
CA ALA A 730 -18.31 15.63 -0.48
C ALA A 730 -18.48 16.29 0.90
N ARG A 731 -18.46 17.63 0.94
CA ARG A 731 -18.72 18.46 2.15
C ARG A 731 -20.20 18.72 2.34
N ARG A 732 -20.69 18.68 3.58
CA ARG A 732 -22.13 18.89 3.89
C ARG A 732 -22.59 20.33 3.71
N ALA A 733 -21.70 21.28 3.95
CA ALA A 733 -21.98 22.70 3.76
C ALA A 733 -21.97 23.15 2.28
N ASP A 734 -21.73 22.24 1.32
CA ASP A 734 -21.70 22.56 -0.13
C ASP A 734 -22.79 21.83 -0.95
N PRO A 735 -24.08 22.09 -0.71
CA PRO A 735 -25.17 21.39 -1.38
C PRO A 735 -25.23 21.65 -2.90
N ASN A 736 -24.73 22.79 -3.38
CA ASN A 736 -24.76 23.13 -4.81
C ASN A 736 -23.73 22.32 -5.60
N THR A 737 -22.47 22.31 -5.15
CA THR A 737 -21.44 21.48 -5.79
C THR A 737 -21.75 20.00 -5.68
N ASN A 738 -22.34 19.56 -4.56
CA ASN A 738 -22.75 18.16 -4.40
C ASN A 738 -23.85 17.73 -5.36
N LYS A 739 -24.82 18.62 -5.66
CA LYS A 739 -25.85 18.37 -6.68
C LYS A 739 -25.25 18.29 -8.08
N GLU A 740 -24.33 19.19 -8.42
CA GLU A 740 -23.64 19.18 -9.72
C GLU A 740 -22.77 17.93 -9.91
N ARG A 741 -22.11 17.47 -8.84
CA ARG A 741 -21.25 16.29 -8.85
C ARG A 741 -21.98 14.98 -8.54
N GLY A 742 -23.28 15.01 -8.26
CA GLY A 742 -24.12 13.81 -8.06
C GLY A 742 -23.78 12.98 -6.80
N GLY A 743 -23.24 13.59 -5.74
CA GLY A 743 -22.79 12.84 -4.56
C GLY A 743 -23.20 13.50 -3.25
N GLU A 744 -24.31 13.06 -2.65
CA GLU A 744 -24.67 13.49 -1.30
C GLU A 744 -23.70 12.92 -0.24
N PRO A 745 -23.25 13.73 0.73
CA PRO A 745 -22.33 13.29 1.78
C PRO A 745 -22.86 12.13 2.62
N LEU A 746 -21.99 11.18 2.95
CA LEU A 746 -22.34 10.00 3.75
C LEU A 746 -22.33 10.28 5.25
N ASP A 747 -23.35 9.81 5.97
CA ASP A 747 -23.40 9.85 7.46
C ASP A 747 -22.51 8.78 8.09
N VAL A 748 -22.61 7.55 7.57
CA VAL A 748 -21.89 6.39 8.10
C VAL A 748 -21.33 5.57 6.93
N VAL A 749 -20.06 5.19 7.02
CA VAL A 749 -19.44 4.20 6.14
C VAL A 749 -18.90 3.04 6.98
N LEU A 750 -19.19 1.81 6.57
CA LEU A 750 -18.69 0.61 7.23
C LEU A 750 -17.61 -0.02 6.37
N ALA A 751 -16.42 -0.16 6.91
CA ALA A 751 -15.24 -0.56 6.16
C ALA A 751 -14.52 -1.75 6.78
N SER A 752 -13.92 -2.58 5.92
CA SER A 752 -12.90 -3.56 6.31
C SER A 752 -11.50 -2.96 6.13
N ASN A 753 -10.46 -3.81 6.17
CA ASN A 753 -9.10 -3.50 5.74
C ASN A 753 -8.97 -2.77 4.38
N MET A 754 -10.04 -2.74 3.57
CA MET A 754 -10.09 -1.92 2.36
C MET A 754 -9.92 -0.42 2.59
N ILE A 755 -10.27 0.12 3.77
CA ILE A 755 -10.01 1.55 4.05
C ILE A 755 -8.52 1.84 4.25
N SER A 756 -7.78 0.86 4.79
CA SER A 756 -6.36 0.96 5.08
C SER A 756 -5.52 1.10 3.81
N VAL A 757 -6.10 0.79 2.65
CA VAL A 757 -5.43 0.68 1.34
C VAL A 757 -6.07 1.61 0.32
N GLY A 758 -5.33 2.61 -0.14
CA GLY A 758 -5.71 3.38 -1.33
C GLY A 758 -6.97 4.24 -1.26
N LEU A 759 -7.55 4.49 -0.08
CA LEU A 759 -8.56 5.54 0.08
C LEU A 759 -7.86 6.85 0.46
N ASP A 760 -7.88 7.82 -0.46
CA ASP A 760 -7.37 9.18 -0.25
C ASP A 760 -8.54 10.16 -0.10
N VAL A 761 -9.05 10.30 1.13
CA VAL A 761 -10.11 11.26 1.49
C VAL A 761 -9.56 12.13 2.62
N ASP A 762 -9.30 13.38 2.30
CA ASP A 762 -8.58 14.32 3.17
C ASP A 762 -9.41 14.79 4.37
N ARG A 763 -10.74 14.81 4.25
CA ARG A 763 -11.64 15.45 5.23
C ARG A 763 -12.10 14.55 6.38
N LEU A 764 -11.76 13.27 6.43
CA LEU A 764 -12.34 12.38 7.46
C LEU A 764 -11.75 12.66 8.84
N GLY A 765 -12.60 12.98 9.83
CA GLY A 765 -12.23 13.35 11.20
C GLY A 765 -12.63 12.34 12.28
N LEU A 766 -13.49 11.36 11.97
CA LEU A 766 -14.06 10.44 12.96
C LEU A 766 -14.01 8.96 12.55
N MET A 767 -13.45 8.11 13.41
CA MET A 767 -13.45 6.64 13.24
C MET A 767 -13.86 5.92 14.53
N VAL A 768 -14.65 4.86 14.38
CA VAL A 768 -14.89 3.86 15.43
C VAL A 768 -14.33 2.52 15.00
N VAL A 769 -13.40 1.97 15.79
CA VAL A 769 -12.80 0.67 15.57
C VAL A 769 -13.51 -0.36 16.45
N THR A 770 -14.09 -1.40 15.85
CA THR A 770 -14.80 -2.45 16.59
C THR A 770 -13.88 -3.65 16.84
N GLY A 771 -13.39 -3.77 18.07
CA GLY A 771 -12.42 -4.76 18.52
C GLY A 771 -11.01 -4.46 18.03
N GLN A 772 -9.99 -4.94 18.75
CA GLN A 772 -8.60 -4.74 18.32
C GLN A 772 -8.33 -5.56 17.04
N PRO A 773 -7.79 -4.95 15.97
CA PRO A 773 -7.31 -5.66 14.80
C PRO A 773 -6.31 -6.76 15.13
N LYS A 774 -6.15 -7.72 14.21
CA LYS A 774 -5.24 -8.85 14.46
C LYS A 774 -3.78 -8.41 14.51
N THR A 775 -3.44 -7.36 13.77
CA THR A 775 -2.08 -6.81 13.68
C THR A 775 -2.06 -5.33 14.04
N SER A 776 -0.98 -4.88 14.69
CA SER A 776 -0.76 -3.45 14.97
C SER A 776 -0.57 -2.65 13.67
N SER A 777 0.05 -3.26 12.66
CA SER A 777 0.19 -2.64 11.33
C SER A 777 -1.17 -2.28 10.71
N GLU A 778 -2.12 -3.21 10.72
CA GLU A 778 -3.48 -2.98 10.21
C GLU A 778 -4.19 -1.87 10.99
N TYR A 779 -4.06 -1.86 12.32
CA TYR A 779 -4.64 -0.83 13.18
C TYR A 779 -4.11 0.57 12.86
N ILE A 780 -2.78 0.72 12.75
CA ILE A 780 -2.12 1.99 12.42
C ILE A 780 -2.58 2.46 11.03
N GLN A 781 -2.56 1.57 10.04
CA GLN A 781 -2.93 1.93 8.66
C GLN A 781 -4.40 2.33 8.54
N ALA A 782 -5.31 1.59 9.16
CA ALA A 782 -6.74 1.90 9.15
C ALA A 782 -6.99 3.25 9.81
N THR A 783 -6.50 3.43 11.04
CA THR A 783 -6.75 4.63 11.83
C THR A 783 -6.05 5.87 11.28
N SER A 784 -4.94 5.70 10.53
CA SER A 784 -4.26 6.81 9.84
C SER A 784 -5.01 7.43 8.66
N ARG A 785 -6.17 6.86 8.30
CA ARG A 785 -7.06 7.38 7.24
C ARG A 785 -7.98 8.49 7.75
N VAL A 786 -8.04 8.68 9.06
CA VAL A 786 -8.74 9.77 9.72
C VAL A 786 -7.70 10.69 10.36
N GLY A 787 -8.00 11.99 10.36
CA GLY A 787 -7.17 12.99 10.99
C GLY A 787 -5.93 13.37 10.19
N ARG A 788 -6.09 13.69 8.89
CA ARG A 788 -4.99 14.03 7.98
C ARG A 788 -4.80 15.53 7.77
N ASN A 789 -5.88 16.22 7.37
CA ASN A 789 -5.91 17.68 7.22
C ASN A 789 -6.62 18.37 8.40
N TYR A 790 -7.33 17.59 9.20
CA TYR A 790 -8.10 18.02 10.37
C TYR A 790 -7.72 17.12 11.55
N PRO A 791 -7.88 17.55 12.81
CA PRO A 791 -7.62 16.68 13.96
C PRO A 791 -8.48 15.41 13.92
N GLY A 792 -7.91 14.26 14.25
CA GLY A 792 -8.63 12.98 14.20
C GLY A 792 -9.17 12.54 15.56
N LEU A 793 -10.33 11.90 15.57
CA LEU A 793 -10.85 11.17 16.73
C LEU A 793 -11.07 9.69 16.37
N VAL A 794 -10.33 8.81 17.05
CA VAL A 794 -10.43 7.36 16.91
C VAL A 794 -10.93 6.76 18.22
N VAL A 795 -12.10 6.13 18.19
CA VAL A 795 -12.68 5.44 19.35
C VAL A 795 -12.63 3.94 19.14
N THR A 796 -11.87 3.24 19.97
CA THR A 796 -11.66 1.79 19.88
C THR A 796 -12.55 1.08 20.89
N CYS A 797 -13.64 0.48 20.41
CA CYS A 797 -14.55 -0.34 21.21
C CYS A 797 -13.94 -1.73 21.42
N LEU A 798 -13.50 -2.04 22.63
CA LEU A 798 -12.78 -3.26 22.98
C LEU A 798 -13.70 -4.26 23.69
N ASN A 799 -13.61 -5.54 23.32
CA ASN A 799 -14.37 -6.59 23.98
C ASN A 799 -13.64 -7.06 25.24
N ALA A 800 -14.11 -6.64 26.42
CA ALA A 800 -13.51 -7.02 27.71
C ALA A 800 -13.43 -8.53 27.96
N SER A 801 -14.26 -9.35 27.29
CA SER A 801 -14.22 -10.82 27.40
C SER A 801 -13.18 -11.47 26.49
N ARG A 802 -12.64 -10.75 25.50
CA ARG A 802 -11.55 -11.23 24.64
C ARG A 802 -10.22 -10.87 25.29
N PRO A 803 -9.36 -11.85 25.65
CA PRO A 803 -8.10 -11.56 26.36
C PRO A 803 -7.20 -10.53 25.67
N ARG A 804 -7.11 -10.57 24.33
CA ARG A 804 -6.35 -9.60 23.53
C ARG A 804 -6.88 -8.17 23.70
N ASP A 805 -8.16 -7.97 23.41
CA ASP A 805 -8.81 -6.65 23.53
C ASP A 805 -8.71 -6.11 24.96
N ARG A 806 -8.89 -6.99 25.98
CA ARG A 806 -8.68 -6.64 27.38
C ARG A 806 -7.25 -6.16 27.61
N SER A 807 -6.23 -6.90 27.17
CA SER A 807 -4.82 -6.49 27.32
C SER A 807 -4.53 -5.12 26.71
N HIS A 808 -5.08 -4.82 25.53
CA HIS A 808 -4.93 -3.49 24.91
C HIS A 808 -5.67 -2.39 25.68
N TYR A 809 -6.83 -2.67 26.26
CA TYR A 809 -7.56 -1.71 27.09
C TYR A 809 -6.80 -1.39 28.39
N GLU A 810 -6.30 -2.43 29.07
CA GLU A 810 -5.60 -2.32 30.36
C GLU A 810 -4.26 -1.57 30.24
N ARG A 811 -3.64 -1.58 29.05
CA ARG A 811 -2.35 -0.94 28.72
C ARG A 811 -2.47 0.15 27.65
N PHE A 812 -3.65 0.74 27.52
CA PHE A 812 -4.01 1.56 26.36
C PHE A 812 -3.02 2.70 26.07
N VAL A 813 -2.61 3.45 27.10
CA VAL A 813 -1.68 4.58 26.94
C VAL A 813 -0.30 4.10 26.49
N ALA A 814 0.31 3.19 27.24
CA ALA A 814 1.63 2.65 26.91
C ALA A 814 1.66 1.99 25.53
N TYR A 815 0.58 1.28 25.15
CA TYR A 815 0.46 0.74 23.79
C TYR A 815 0.48 1.83 22.73
N HIS A 816 -0.33 2.89 22.84
CA HIS A 816 -0.39 3.94 21.82
C HIS A 816 0.86 4.83 21.78
N GLU A 817 1.57 4.99 22.90
CA GLU A 817 2.87 5.70 22.96
C GLU A 817 3.97 5.01 22.14
N SER A 818 3.89 3.69 21.98
CA SER A 818 4.92 2.91 21.28
C SER A 818 4.36 1.86 20.32
N PHE A 819 3.15 2.02 19.78
CA PHE A 819 2.51 1.01 18.94
C PHE A 819 3.28 0.64 17.65
N TYR A 820 4.19 1.50 17.18
CA TYR A 820 5.09 1.19 16.07
C TYR A 820 6.13 0.14 16.44
N ARG A 821 6.49 0.02 17.73
CA ARG A 821 7.32 -1.06 18.27
C ARG A 821 6.61 -2.41 18.24
N GLU A 822 5.28 -2.41 18.34
CA GLU A 822 4.44 -3.60 18.33
C GLU A 822 4.05 -4.07 16.91
N VAL A 823 4.57 -3.42 15.86
CA VAL A 823 4.38 -3.90 14.49
C VAL A 823 5.04 -5.28 14.35
N GLU A 824 4.24 -6.22 13.84
CA GLU A 824 4.64 -7.61 13.65
C GLU A 824 5.58 -7.74 12.43
N ALA A 825 6.51 -8.68 12.51
CA ALA A 825 7.37 -9.00 11.37
C ALA A 825 6.57 -9.70 10.28
N THR A 826 6.70 -9.24 9.05
CA THR A 826 6.13 -9.91 7.87
C THR A 826 7.05 -11.02 7.39
N SER A 827 6.52 -12.19 7.07
CA SER A 827 7.28 -13.31 6.52
C SER A 827 6.78 -13.73 5.15
N VAL A 828 7.72 -14.17 4.31
CA VAL A 828 7.49 -14.78 2.99
C VAL A 828 8.48 -15.93 2.80
N THR A 829 8.05 -17.03 2.18
CA THR A 829 8.88 -18.24 2.00
C THR A 829 8.77 -18.82 0.59
N PRO A 830 9.27 -18.10 -0.46
CA PRO A 830 8.98 -18.39 -1.86
C PRO A 830 9.42 -19.78 -2.36
N PHE A 831 10.43 -20.37 -1.73
CA PHE A 831 11.00 -21.67 -2.10
C PHE A 831 10.60 -22.79 -1.14
N SER A 832 9.56 -22.60 -0.33
CA SER A 832 8.97 -23.69 0.45
C SER A 832 8.35 -24.75 -0.45
N ILE A 833 8.35 -26.02 -0.02
CA ILE A 833 7.87 -27.16 -0.81
C ILE A 833 6.44 -26.93 -1.34
N GLN A 834 5.55 -26.40 -0.50
CA GLN A 834 4.16 -26.11 -0.86
C GLN A 834 4.05 -25.04 -1.95
N THR A 835 4.96 -24.06 -1.94
CA THR A 835 5.01 -23.00 -2.96
C THR A 835 5.56 -23.54 -4.27
N LEU A 836 6.59 -24.38 -4.20
CA LEU A 836 7.16 -25.02 -5.38
C LEU A 836 6.15 -25.94 -6.07
N GLN A 837 5.39 -26.74 -5.32
CA GLN A 837 4.31 -27.58 -5.87
C GLN A 837 3.26 -26.77 -6.63
N ARG A 838 3.01 -25.52 -6.23
CA ARG A 838 1.95 -24.67 -6.79
C ARG A 838 2.42 -23.77 -7.92
N GLY A 839 3.58 -23.15 -7.77
CA GLY A 839 4.01 -22.03 -8.61
C GLY A 839 5.28 -22.26 -9.43
N MET A 840 6.05 -23.32 -9.14
CA MET A 840 7.36 -23.51 -9.78
C MET A 840 7.22 -23.72 -11.29
N VAL A 841 6.27 -24.54 -11.70
CA VAL A 841 6.02 -24.84 -13.13
C VAL A 841 5.65 -23.56 -13.88
N GLY A 842 4.67 -22.80 -13.39
CA GLY A 842 4.29 -21.53 -14.02
C GLY A 842 5.42 -20.50 -14.06
N THR A 843 6.27 -20.46 -13.03
CA THR A 843 7.46 -19.60 -12.99
C THR A 843 8.50 -20.03 -14.02
N LEU A 844 8.86 -21.31 -14.06
CA LEU A 844 9.86 -21.86 -14.97
C LEU A 844 9.38 -21.79 -16.43
N LEU A 845 8.11 -22.11 -16.69
CA LEU A 845 7.48 -21.93 -18.01
C LEU A 845 7.55 -20.48 -18.46
N SER A 846 7.26 -19.52 -17.57
CA SER A 846 7.37 -18.09 -17.91
C SER A 846 8.81 -17.71 -18.30
N MET A 847 9.80 -18.22 -17.57
CA MET A 847 11.22 -17.95 -17.84
C MET A 847 11.68 -18.58 -19.16
N ILE A 848 11.29 -19.82 -19.44
CA ILE A 848 11.67 -20.55 -20.66
C ILE A 848 10.96 -19.92 -21.86
N ARG A 849 9.62 -19.87 -21.82
CA ARG A 849 8.77 -19.35 -22.89
C ARG A 849 9.18 -17.94 -23.32
N HIS A 850 9.41 -17.04 -22.35
CA HIS A 850 9.75 -15.65 -22.66
C HIS A 850 11.26 -15.38 -22.66
N GLY A 851 12.11 -16.34 -22.28
CA GLY A 851 13.56 -16.22 -22.29
C GLY A 851 14.22 -16.80 -23.55
N ILE A 852 13.50 -17.65 -24.28
CA ILE A 852 13.96 -18.32 -25.50
C ILE A 852 12.99 -17.92 -26.63
N LEU A 853 13.48 -17.17 -27.61
CA LEU A 853 12.66 -16.60 -28.68
C LEU A 853 11.90 -17.68 -29.47
N GLU A 854 12.57 -18.80 -29.74
CA GLU A 854 12.08 -19.96 -30.46
C GLU A 854 10.98 -20.72 -29.72
N MET A 855 10.85 -20.49 -28.42
CA MET A 855 9.87 -21.11 -27.54
C MET A 855 8.71 -20.19 -27.16
N ALA A 856 8.71 -18.93 -27.61
CA ALA A 856 7.75 -17.93 -27.15
C ALA A 856 6.35 -18.07 -27.77
N GLY A 857 6.29 -18.50 -29.04
CA GLY A 857 5.05 -18.75 -29.77
C GLY A 857 4.26 -19.96 -29.22
N PRO A 858 3.00 -20.16 -29.64
CA PRO A 858 2.12 -21.19 -29.07
C PRO A 858 2.67 -22.62 -29.25
N THR A 859 3.17 -22.92 -30.45
CA THR A 859 3.80 -24.19 -30.83
C THR A 859 5.26 -24.30 -30.41
N GLY A 860 5.85 -23.22 -29.85
CA GLY A 860 7.19 -23.28 -29.25
C GLY A 860 7.30 -24.31 -28.11
N MET A 861 6.15 -24.77 -27.60
CA MET A 861 5.99 -25.95 -26.75
C MET A 861 6.68 -27.20 -27.32
N MET A 862 6.66 -27.38 -28.64
CA MET A 862 7.24 -28.53 -29.34
C MET A 862 8.76 -28.45 -29.48
N HIS A 863 9.36 -27.29 -29.24
CA HIS A 863 10.78 -27.02 -29.52
C HIS A 863 11.69 -27.21 -28.31
N LEU A 864 11.23 -27.89 -27.25
CA LEU A 864 12.03 -28.09 -26.04
C LEU A 864 13.31 -28.90 -26.33
N HIS A 865 13.23 -29.95 -27.14
CA HIS A 865 14.37 -30.83 -27.42
C HIS A 865 15.59 -30.03 -27.95
N ASP A 866 15.37 -29.21 -28.98
CA ASP A 866 16.41 -28.36 -29.59
C ASP A 866 16.92 -27.27 -28.62
N ASN A 867 16.11 -26.92 -27.62
CA ASN A 867 16.42 -25.86 -26.66
C ASN A 867 16.74 -26.39 -25.26
N ARG A 868 16.92 -27.70 -25.09
CA ARG A 868 17.04 -28.32 -23.76
C ARG A 868 18.20 -27.75 -22.95
N SER A 869 19.36 -27.59 -23.56
CA SER A 869 20.53 -26.97 -22.92
C SER A 869 20.26 -25.53 -22.45
N ARG A 870 19.46 -24.75 -23.18
CA ARG A 870 19.06 -23.39 -22.79
C ARG A 870 18.05 -23.43 -21.65
N ALA A 871 17.09 -24.35 -21.69
CA ALA A 871 16.13 -24.57 -20.62
C ALA A 871 16.82 -24.99 -19.30
N ASP A 872 17.82 -25.87 -19.36
CA ASP A 872 18.62 -26.26 -18.18
C ASP A 872 19.41 -25.07 -17.59
N LYS A 873 19.96 -24.19 -18.44
CA LYS A 873 20.60 -22.93 -17.97
C LYS A 873 19.60 -22.01 -17.26
N ILE A 874 18.36 -21.95 -17.74
CA ILE A 874 17.27 -21.18 -17.12
C ILE A 874 16.87 -21.80 -15.77
N LEU A 875 16.81 -23.13 -15.70
CA LEU A 875 16.59 -23.84 -14.43
C LEU A 875 17.69 -23.52 -13.41
N GLU A 876 18.97 -23.48 -13.81
CA GLU A 876 20.06 -23.12 -12.89
C GLU A 876 19.96 -21.66 -12.41
N ALA A 877 19.37 -20.75 -13.19
CA ALA A 877 19.05 -19.39 -12.72
C ALA A 877 17.98 -19.41 -11.62
N LEU A 878 16.92 -20.22 -11.77
CA LEU A 878 15.90 -20.43 -10.73
C LEU A 878 16.49 -21.08 -9.46
N VAL A 879 17.37 -22.08 -9.62
CA VAL A 879 18.09 -22.73 -8.51
C VAL A 879 18.99 -21.71 -7.80
N THR A 880 19.73 -20.88 -8.54
CA THR A 880 20.58 -19.83 -7.97
C THR A 880 19.77 -18.82 -7.18
N ARG A 881 18.59 -18.42 -7.69
CA ARG A 881 17.66 -17.57 -6.95
C ARG A 881 17.19 -18.23 -5.66
N GLY A 882 16.80 -19.50 -5.73
CA GLY A 882 16.38 -20.29 -4.59
C GLY A 882 17.46 -20.50 -3.53
N ARG A 883 18.74 -20.47 -3.90
CA ARG A 883 19.84 -20.45 -2.92
C ARG A 883 19.99 -19.09 -2.24
N LYS A 884 19.89 -18.00 -2.99
CA LYS A 884 20.23 -16.66 -2.48
C LYS A 884 19.07 -15.90 -1.82
N HIS A 885 17.86 -16.46 -1.81
CA HIS A 885 16.65 -15.81 -1.27
C HIS A 885 16.71 -15.50 0.23
N ARG A 886 17.59 -16.17 0.98
CA ARG A 886 17.80 -15.93 2.41
C ARG A 886 19.26 -16.14 2.80
N GLU A 887 19.59 -15.81 4.03
CA GLU A 887 20.82 -16.25 4.68
C GLU A 887 20.59 -17.63 5.28
N TRP A 888 21.58 -18.50 5.09
CA TRP A 888 21.56 -19.86 5.62
C TRP A 888 22.54 -19.92 6.78
N TYR A 889 22.07 -20.40 7.92
CA TYR A 889 22.92 -20.71 9.06
C TYR A 889 23.54 -22.10 8.95
N ASP A 890 23.07 -22.90 7.98
CA ASP A 890 23.43 -24.29 7.76
C ASP A 890 23.65 -24.50 6.26
N ASP A 891 24.90 -24.79 5.89
CA ASP A 891 25.30 -25.10 4.51
C ASP A 891 24.56 -26.32 3.95
N ASP A 892 24.20 -27.29 4.79
CA ASP A 892 23.46 -28.47 4.35
C ASP A 892 22.01 -28.12 4.04
N ALA A 893 21.39 -27.19 4.77
CA ALA A 893 20.09 -26.66 4.41
C ALA A 893 20.12 -25.91 3.06
N GLU A 894 21.19 -25.16 2.77
CA GLU A 894 21.36 -24.52 1.45
C GLU A 894 21.52 -25.57 0.34
N LYS A 895 22.34 -26.61 0.56
CA LYS A 895 22.53 -27.71 -0.40
C LYS A 895 21.21 -28.45 -0.67
N ARG A 896 20.44 -28.76 0.38
CA ARG A 896 19.15 -29.46 0.26
C ARG A 896 18.16 -28.69 -0.61
N ILE A 897 18.00 -27.37 -0.40
CA ILE A 897 17.06 -26.59 -1.23
C ILE A 897 17.53 -26.52 -2.70
N ARG A 898 18.83 -26.39 -2.92
CA ARG A 898 19.44 -26.36 -4.26
C ARG A 898 19.13 -27.66 -4.99
N ASP A 899 19.39 -28.78 -4.34
CA ASP A 899 19.28 -30.10 -4.95
C ASP A 899 17.80 -30.47 -5.19
N GLU A 900 16.91 -30.11 -4.25
CA GLU A 900 15.47 -30.28 -4.42
C GLU A 900 14.90 -29.45 -5.58
N LEU A 901 15.30 -28.17 -5.70
CA LEU A 901 14.89 -27.31 -6.82
C LEU A 901 15.36 -27.85 -8.15
N ARG A 902 16.63 -28.29 -8.21
CA ARG A 902 17.22 -28.86 -9.42
C ARG A 902 16.51 -30.15 -9.81
N ALA A 903 16.29 -31.05 -8.87
CA ALA A 903 15.60 -32.33 -9.12
C ALA A 903 14.18 -32.10 -9.64
N ARG A 904 13.39 -31.25 -8.98
CA ARG A 904 12.03 -30.91 -9.42
C ARG A 904 12.00 -30.30 -10.82
N GLY A 905 12.93 -29.39 -11.10
CA GLY A 905 13.00 -28.72 -12.39
C GLY A 905 13.37 -29.66 -13.51
N LYS A 906 14.39 -30.51 -13.29
CA LYS A 906 14.78 -31.55 -14.25
C LYS A 906 13.63 -32.52 -14.51
N HIS A 907 12.98 -33.02 -13.46
CA HIS A 907 11.82 -33.90 -13.62
C HIS A 907 10.68 -33.26 -14.42
N PHE A 908 10.47 -31.95 -14.31
CA PHE A 908 9.50 -31.23 -15.14
C PHE A 908 9.96 -31.14 -16.61
N LEU A 909 11.21 -30.78 -16.86
CA LEU A 909 11.75 -30.72 -18.22
C LEU A 909 11.75 -32.09 -18.92
N ASP A 910 12.10 -33.16 -18.21
CA ASP A 910 12.05 -34.54 -18.72
C ASP A 910 10.62 -34.98 -19.05
N ALA A 911 9.66 -34.58 -18.22
CA ALA A 911 8.24 -34.83 -18.50
C ALA A 911 7.77 -34.05 -19.73
N TRP A 912 8.20 -32.80 -19.88
CA TRP A 912 7.92 -32.01 -21.07
C TRP A 912 8.49 -32.67 -22.32
N GLU A 913 9.75 -33.13 -22.32
CA GLU A 913 10.33 -33.88 -23.46
C GLU A 913 9.48 -35.09 -23.85
N ARG A 914 9.08 -35.91 -22.86
CA ARG A 914 8.23 -37.07 -23.14
C ARG A 914 6.86 -36.70 -23.72
N VAL A 915 6.26 -35.59 -23.31
CA VAL A 915 5.02 -35.07 -23.91
C VAL A 915 5.25 -34.70 -25.38
N VAL A 916 6.37 -34.05 -25.69
CA VAL A 916 6.74 -33.67 -27.07
C VAL A 916 7.05 -34.91 -27.92
N GLU A 917 7.78 -35.89 -27.40
CA GLU A 917 8.09 -37.15 -28.09
C GLU A 917 6.81 -37.94 -28.44
N ARG A 918 5.86 -38.04 -27.50
CA ARG A 918 4.56 -38.68 -27.75
C ARG A 918 3.75 -37.92 -28.79
N ALA A 919 3.73 -36.60 -28.72
CA ALA A 919 3.05 -35.75 -29.68
C ALA A 919 3.65 -35.91 -31.10
N ASN A 920 4.99 -35.92 -31.22
CA ASN A 920 5.69 -36.20 -32.48
C ASN A 920 5.36 -37.60 -33.03
N THR A 921 5.39 -38.63 -32.17
CA THR A 921 5.06 -40.02 -32.56
C THR A 921 3.62 -40.15 -33.05
N ALA A 922 2.68 -39.45 -32.39
CA ALA A 922 1.28 -39.44 -32.79
C ALA A 922 0.98 -38.45 -33.94
N THR A 923 1.98 -37.72 -34.45
CA THR A 923 1.83 -36.67 -35.47
C THR A 923 0.77 -35.62 -35.08
N VAL A 924 0.74 -35.25 -33.79
CA VAL A 924 -0.14 -34.21 -33.26
C VAL A 924 0.68 -33.06 -32.68
N ASN A 925 0.20 -31.83 -32.85
CA ASN A 925 0.84 -30.67 -32.24
C ASN A 925 0.29 -30.40 -30.83
N ARG A 926 1.17 -29.89 -29.97
CA ARG A 926 0.81 -29.33 -28.66
C ARG A 926 1.08 -27.83 -28.63
N THR A 927 0.22 -27.12 -27.92
CA THR A 927 0.39 -25.70 -27.62
C THR A 927 0.52 -25.49 -26.11
N TYR A 928 1.07 -24.36 -25.68
CA TYR A 928 1.11 -24.04 -24.25
C TYR A 928 -0.31 -23.90 -23.67
N SER A 929 -1.09 -22.95 -24.21
CA SER A 929 -2.27 -22.43 -23.55
C SER A 929 -3.44 -22.18 -24.48
N VAL A 930 -4.64 -22.50 -23.99
CA VAL A 930 -5.91 -22.14 -24.64
C VAL A 930 -6.09 -20.63 -24.82
N MET A 931 -5.31 -19.82 -24.10
CA MET A 931 -5.38 -18.37 -24.11
C MET A 931 -4.58 -17.69 -25.24
N ASP A 932 -3.74 -18.44 -25.96
CA ASP A 932 -2.89 -17.94 -27.06
C ASP A 932 -3.64 -17.78 -28.39
N ARG A 933 -4.91 -18.21 -28.47
CA ARG A 933 -5.75 -18.16 -29.68
C ARG A 933 -5.22 -19.03 -30.84
N ALA A 934 -4.44 -20.04 -30.52
CA ALA A 934 -3.83 -21.00 -31.45
C ALA A 934 -4.56 -22.36 -31.46
N ARG A 935 -5.91 -22.35 -31.39
CA ARG A 935 -6.70 -23.59 -31.26
C ARG A 935 -6.53 -24.52 -32.45
N ASP A 936 -6.33 -23.94 -33.63
CA ASP A 936 -6.13 -24.68 -34.87
C ASP A 936 -4.68 -25.18 -35.03
N GLU A 937 -3.77 -24.80 -34.13
CA GLU A 937 -2.35 -25.16 -34.18
C GLU A 937 -2.00 -26.38 -33.30
N GLY A 938 -2.87 -26.78 -32.36
CA GLY A 938 -2.67 -27.96 -31.51
C GLY A 938 -3.37 -27.90 -30.15
N THR A 939 -3.45 -29.06 -29.47
CA THR A 939 -4.09 -29.19 -28.14
C THR A 939 -3.22 -28.56 -27.05
N SER A 940 -3.82 -27.76 -26.17
CA SER A 940 -3.09 -27.08 -25.10
C SER A 940 -2.83 -28.00 -23.90
N VAL A 941 -1.63 -27.91 -23.32
CA VAL A 941 -1.23 -28.77 -22.17
C VAL A 941 -1.43 -28.10 -20.80
N MET A 942 -1.47 -26.77 -20.73
CA MET A 942 -1.62 -26.07 -19.46
C MET A 942 -3.07 -26.12 -18.95
N PHE A 943 -3.21 -26.39 -17.66
CA PHE A 943 -4.49 -26.42 -16.94
C PHE A 943 -4.31 -25.82 -15.54
N THR A 944 -5.42 -25.46 -14.90
CA THR A 944 -5.46 -24.92 -13.54
C THR A 944 -5.82 -26.00 -12.54
N ALA A 945 -5.59 -25.77 -11.24
CA ALA A 945 -5.99 -26.70 -10.19
C ALA A 945 -7.52 -26.90 -10.08
N THR A 946 -8.31 -26.07 -10.75
CA THR A 946 -9.78 -26.17 -10.81
C THR A 946 -10.29 -26.89 -12.06
N ASP A 947 -9.43 -27.15 -13.03
CA ASP A 947 -9.78 -27.93 -14.22
C ASP A 947 -9.62 -29.42 -13.95
N ASP A 948 -10.31 -30.26 -14.72
CA ASP A 948 -10.10 -31.70 -14.69
C ASP A 948 -8.66 -32.01 -15.12
N PRO A 949 -7.88 -32.77 -14.32
CA PRO A 949 -6.49 -33.05 -14.66
C PRO A 949 -6.40 -33.95 -15.91
N PRO A 950 -5.42 -33.73 -16.80
CA PRO A 950 -5.18 -34.60 -17.95
C PRO A 950 -5.01 -36.07 -17.55
N ASP A 951 -5.38 -37.00 -18.42
CA ASP A 951 -5.13 -38.44 -18.17
C ASP A 951 -3.64 -38.78 -18.17
N ASP A 952 -2.86 -38.11 -19.02
CA ASP A 952 -1.42 -38.29 -19.14
C ASP A 952 -0.69 -37.73 -17.90
N LEU A 953 0.09 -38.59 -17.24
CA LEU A 953 0.80 -38.26 -15.99
C LEU A 953 1.89 -37.20 -16.16
N ASP A 954 2.50 -37.07 -17.34
CA ASP A 954 3.47 -36.01 -17.61
C ASP A 954 2.75 -34.70 -17.94
N GLU A 955 1.63 -34.73 -18.69
CA GLU A 955 0.81 -33.53 -18.94
C GLU A 955 0.24 -32.95 -17.63
N ARG A 956 -0.08 -33.79 -16.62
CA ARG A 956 -0.47 -33.32 -15.26
C ARG A 956 0.54 -32.39 -14.59
N ARG A 957 1.81 -32.39 -15.03
CA ARG A 957 2.84 -31.51 -14.47
C ARG A 957 2.75 -30.08 -15.00
N PHE A 958 1.92 -29.78 -16.01
CA PHE A 958 1.73 -28.44 -16.58
C PHE A 958 0.70 -27.58 -15.83
N MET A 959 0.31 -27.99 -14.62
CA MET A 959 -0.56 -27.21 -13.76
C MET A 959 0.08 -25.85 -13.41
N ALA A 960 -0.64 -24.77 -13.67
CA ALA A 960 -0.23 -23.42 -13.29
C ALA A 960 -1.43 -22.59 -12.80
N PRO A 961 -1.27 -21.71 -11.80
CA PRO A 961 -2.34 -20.80 -11.39
C PRO A 961 -2.57 -19.70 -12.43
N THR A 962 -3.76 -19.11 -12.44
CA THR A 962 -4.06 -17.89 -13.23
C THR A 962 -4.08 -16.62 -12.38
N SER A 963 -4.05 -16.77 -11.04
CA SER A 963 -3.87 -15.69 -10.08
C SER A 963 -2.97 -16.11 -8.91
N MET A 964 -2.27 -15.16 -8.30
CA MET A 964 -1.37 -15.44 -7.16
C MET A 964 -2.15 -15.81 -5.87
N ARG A 965 -3.48 -15.67 -5.91
CA ARG A 965 -4.40 -16.00 -4.81
C ARG A 965 -5.20 -17.28 -5.06
N ASP A 966 -4.96 -17.99 -6.16
CA ASP A 966 -5.58 -19.28 -6.43
C ASP A 966 -4.89 -20.32 -5.52
N VAL A 967 -5.29 -20.36 -4.23
CA VAL A 967 -4.57 -21.14 -3.20
C VAL A 967 -5.41 -22.22 -2.52
N GLU A 968 -6.71 -22.30 -2.79
CA GLU A 968 -7.58 -23.35 -2.25
C GLU A 968 -8.31 -24.07 -3.38
N PRO A 969 -8.26 -25.42 -3.46
CA PRO A 969 -9.31 -26.14 -4.17
C PRO A 969 -10.63 -25.79 -3.48
N ASN A 970 -11.64 -25.40 -4.26
CA ASN A 970 -12.99 -25.29 -3.72
C ASN A 970 -13.35 -26.66 -3.12
N THR A 971 -13.49 -26.72 -1.80
CA THR A 971 -14.11 -27.90 -1.18
C THR A 971 -15.59 -27.83 -1.52
N HIS A 972 -16.06 -28.73 -2.38
CA HIS A 972 -17.48 -28.87 -2.65
C HIS A 972 -18.18 -29.29 -1.35
N ILE A 973 -18.80 -28.33 -0.67
CA ILE A 973 -19.71 -28.62 0.44
C ILE A 973 -21.04 -29.03 -0.18
N TRP A 974 -21.31 -30.33 -0.18
CA TRP A 974 -22.61 -30.86 -0.55
C TRP A 974 -23.56 -30.70 0.64
N ILE A 975 -24.50 -29.74 0.53
CA ILE A 975 -25.61 -29.65 1.48
C ILE A 975 -26.70 -30.60 0.99
N ARG A 976 -26.80 -31.76 1.66
CA ARG A 976 -27.91 -32.70 1.45
C ARG A 976 -29.01 -32.33 2.43
N PHE A 977 -30.12 -31.80 1.92
CA PHE A 977 -31.33 -31.65 2.72
C PHE A 977 -31.99 -33.02 2.81
N ALA A 978 -31.91 -33.67 3.97
CA ALA A 978 -32.79 -34.78 4.30
C ALA A 978 -34.01 -34.19 5.03
N GLN A 979 -35.22 -34.66 4.71
CA GLN A 979 -36.35 -34.48 5.63
C GLN A 979 -35.98 -35.16 6.96
N LEU A 980 -36.43 -34.60 8.09
CA LEU A 980 -36.12 -35.10 9.44
C LEU A 980 -36.49 -36.59 9.66
N ASP A 981 -37.29 -37.11 8.75
CA ASP A 981 -37.96 -38.39 8.66
C ASP A 981 -37.04 -39.51 8.11
N GLU A 982 -35.94 -39.17 7.43
CA GLU A 982 -35.08 -40.14 6.71
C GLU A 982 -33.77 -40.47 7.44
N ARG A 983 -33.78 -40.53 8.78
CA ARG A 983 -32.70 -41.20 9.54
C ARG A 983 -33.12 -42.61 9.91
N ARG A 984 -32.75 -43.58 9.07
CA ARG A 984 -32.49 -44.97 9.49
C ARG A 984 -31.01 -45.24 9.43
#